data_AF-A0A2A8CYS6-F1
#
_entry.id   AF-A0A2A8CYS6-F1
#
_cell.length_a   1.000
_cell.length_b   1.000
_cell.length_c   1.000
_cell.angle_alpha   90.00
_cell.angle_beta   90.00
_cell.angle_gamma   90.00
#
_symmetry.space_group_name_H-M   'P 1'
#
loop_
_entity.id
_entity.type
_entity.pdbx_description
1 polymer ?
#
loop_
_entity_poly.entity_id
_entity_poly.type
_entity_poly.pdbx_seq_one_letter_code
_entity_poly.pdbx_strand_id
1 'polypeptide(L)'
;MNALLENHRDPTMSTDRSSLLTFAFAVFLVLALAPTGEALAQPVPVTDIENAAGDSVQTVFEDGAFVAYGDSFNGTIPAEGEGTRMMWHPAKGALRAGDVDATEWNDANIGLYSMAFGSDPIASGPASTAMGRDTEASGDESTAMGSLSIASGEHSTAMGVSTTASGDESTAMGDGTEASGNSATAMGDGTEATAPQSTAMGFETTASGTDATAMGRRAEANGTHSTAMGDNTIAETDQSLSVGAYNDANTSPDNTLFVVGNGEDTISNPDDRSDALVLDRTGNLTISGSLTQNSDRRLKTQIRPLGASVLAPLDEIEPVRFQFKDERTHPSGEQIGLIAQEVQAQFPALVSEGASGHLSVSYSKFTAVLLKGLQEQQAQIQKQKEQIERLRGQQTQIAALQAEVDALKEGRSQTAGWGPAAGGLLGFLLLGGCIVAVRRWGTPHAASLLVLAGMGALLLGTAPASAQTVTIQNGASVSVENGSVFDLGTNTVLVEEESSGARLTGGTGVVTATRTVNAPSSVDVAGLGAVITSSQDLGQTTIVRGHAVQTDNNNESIARYYDIQPGQNNSGLDATLEFTYVDAELNGLSESSLVLFRSEDGGSTYTTAGYDSRDASANTVTLGGIDSFSRWTLGDESQPLPVELAGFEVTRSDDSVLLQWATISEQQNAGFEVQRRRAHAPNGSWKEIGFVESAAAGGTTTGSESYRFADTDLPFEADSLTYRLRQVDMDGSATLSDPIVVAVNAPETLVLHGAAPNPVRGQATLRYEVPEQASVRIDLFDVLGRRVTTLVNRKEVAGRQKTTFDASRLSSGTYFVRLQSAGTVRTEQITVVR
;
A
#
# COMPACT_ATOMS: atom_id res chain seq x y z
N MET A 1 27.84 45.99 -25.83
CA MET A 1 28.63 45.39 -26.94
C MET A 1 29.62 46.45 -27.45
N ASN A 2 30.81 46.52 -26.84
CA ASN A 2 31.82 47.54 -27.14
C ASN A 2 32.82 47.05 -28.20
N ALA A 3 32.68 47.50 -29.45
CA ALA A 3 33.74 47.52 -30.47
C ALA A 3 33.31 48.39 -31.66
N LEU A 4 34.29 48.93 -32.41
CA LEU A 4 34.12 49.60 -33.72
C LEU A 4 33.59 51.06 -33.74
N LEU A 5 34.02 51.89 -32.80
CA LEU A 5 34.12 53.34 -33.02
C LEU A 5 35.52 53.85 -32.67
N GLU A 6 36.50 53.61 -33.55
CA GLU A 6 37.66 54.51 -33.64
C GLU A 6 38.42 54.42 -34.97
N ASN A 7 38.92 55.58 -35.41
CA ASN A 7 40.06 55.79 -36.32
C ASN A 7 40.03 55.18 -37.75
N HIS A 8 39.69 56.02 -38.74
CA HIS A 8 40.73 56.67 -39.56
C HIS A 8 40.17 57.82 -40.43
N ARG A 9 40.80 59.00 -40.32
CA ARG A 9 40.86 59.99 -41.41
C ARG A 9 42.28 59.92 -41.98
N ASP A 10 42.42 59.72 -43.28
CA ASP A 10 43.60 60.19 -44.02
C ASP A 10 43.18 60.66 -45.43
N PRO A 11 43.63 61.83 -45.96
CA PRO A 11 43.02 62.43 -47.14
C PRO A 11 44.01 62.57 -48.31
N THR A 12 44.05 61.59 -49.23
CA THR A 12 44.75 61.75 -50.52
C THR A 12 44.03 61.06 -51.69
N MET A 13 43.61 61.87 -52.68
CA MET A 13 43.37 61.50 -54.09
C MET A 13 42.35 60.37 -54.41
N SER A 14 41.65 60.35 -55.54
CA SER A 14 41.42 61.34 -56.60
C SER A 14 40.07 60.96 -57.25
N THR A 15 39.30 61.96 -57.70
CA THR A 15 38.03 61.72 -58.39
C THR A 15 38.21 60.98 -59.71
N ASP A 16 37.48 59.87 -59.89
CA ASP A 16 36.84 59.58 -61.17
C ASP A 16 35.32 59.69 -60.98
N ARG A 17 34.75 60.79 -61.50
CA ARG A 17 33.32 61.09 -61.39
C ARG A 17 32.48 60.34 -62.43
N SER A 18 33.10 59.61 -63.36
CA SER A 18 32.45 59.07 -64.56
C SER A 18 31.62 57.82 -64.26
N SER A 19 32.17 56.89 -63.46
CA SER A 19 31.53 55.62 -63.09
C SER A 19 30.42 55.80 -62.06
N LEU A 20 30.63 56.70 -61.09
CA LEU A 20 29.62 57.06 -60.09
C LEU A 20 28.42 57.77 -60.70
N LEU A 21 28.59 58.62 -61.73
CA LEU A 21 27.46 59.27 -62.38
C LEU A 21 26.55 58.27 -63.11
N THR A 22 27.12 57.26 -63.78
CA THR A 22 26.34 56.23 -64.48
C THR A 22 25.61 55.29 -63.52
N PHE A 23 26.23 54.93 -62.38
CA PHE A 23 25.56 54.13 -61.36
C PHE A 23 24.48 54.93 -60.61
N ALA A 24 24.75 56.21 -60.30
CA ALA A 24 23.77 57.12 -59.73
C ALA A 24 22.58 57.37 -60.69
N PHE A 25 22.81 57.50 -62.01
CA PHE A 25 21.73 57.63 -62.98
C PHE A 25 20.90 56.34 -63.10
N ALA A 26 21.51 55.16 -63.03
CA ALA A 26 20.78 53.89 -63.03
C ALA A 26 19.91 53.74 -61.78
N VAL A 27 20.41 54.13 -60.59
CA VAL A 27 19.64 54.14 -59.35
C VAL A 27 18.54 55.21 -59.37
N PHE A 28 18.81 56.42 -59.88
CA PHE A 28 17.79 57.47 -60.03
C PHE A 28 16.69 57.10 -61.04
N LEU A 29 17.03 56.41 -62.14
CA LEU A 29 16.02 56.02 -63.14
C LEU A 29 15.11 54.88 -62.65
N VAL A 30 15.62 54.01 -61.75
CA VAL A 30 14.80 52.99 -61.08
C VAL A 30 13.93 53.61 -59.97
N LEU A 31 14.43 54.62 -59.25
CA LEU A 31 13.62 55.39 -58.29
C LEU A 31 12.60 56.34 -58.94
N ALA A 32 12.83 56.77 -60.18
CA ALA A 32 11.88 57.59 -60.96
C ALA A 32 10.76 56.78 -61.66
N LEU A 33 10.78 55.45 -61.54
CA LEU A 33 9.78 54.53 -62.13
C LEU A 33 9.16 53.55 -61.12
N ALA A 34 9.51 53.65 -59.83
CA ALA A 34 8.57 53.25 -58.79
C ALA A 34 7.31 54.13 -58.94
N PRO A 35 6.09 53.60 -58.74
CA PRO A 35 4.95 54.48 -58.54
C PRO A 35 5.31 55.45 -57.42
N THR A 36 4.92 56.72 -57.56
CA THR A 36 4.96 57.67 -56.44
C THR A 36 4.10 57.08 -55.34
N GLY A 37 4.74 56.37 -54.41
CA GLY A 37 4.08 55.84 -53.24
C GLY A 37 3.41 57.01 -52.57
N GLU A 38 2.10 56.91 -52.39
CA GLU A 38 1.30 57.97 -51.78
C GLU A 38 2.00 58.36 -50.49
N ALA A 39 2.47 59.61 -50.42
CA ALA A 39 2.90 60.16 -49.15
C ALA A 39 1.65 60.10 -48.27
N LEU A 40 1.66 59.18 -47.29
CA LEU A 40 0.52 58.85 -46.46
C LEU A 40 -0.12 60.17 -46.02
N ALA A 41 -1.33 60.42 -46.51
CA ALA A 41 -1.98 61.71 -46.33
C ALA A 41 -2.09 61.96 -44.83
N GLN A 42 -1.40 63.00 -44.34
CA GLN A 42 -1.52 63.39 -42.94
C GLN A 42 -2.99 63.76 -42.70
N PRO A 43 -3.62 63.25 -41.62
CA PRO A 43 -5.05 63.41 -41.41
C PRO A 43 -5.41 64.91 -41.39
N VAL A 44 -6.48 65.27 -42.08
CA VAL A 44 -6.90 66.66 -42.26
C VAL A 44 -7.70 67.10 -41.02
N PRO A 45 -7.30 68.16 -40.30
CA PRO A 45 -8.07 68.67 -39.17
C PRO A 45 -9.34 69.39 -39.65
N VAL A 46 -10.49 69.05 -39.06
CA VAL A 46 -11.80 69.68 -39.33
C VAL A 46 -12.21 70.70 -38.28
N THR A 47 -11.79 70.48 -37.03
CA THR A 47 -12.07 71.36 -35.89
C THR A 47 -10.80 71.44 -35.06
N ASP A 48 -10.38 72.65 -34.72
CA ASP A 48 -9.33 72.87 -33.73
C ASP A 48 -9.87 73.83 -32.66
N ILE A 49 -9.58 73.51 -31.40
CA ILE A 49 -9.94 74.32 -30.23
C ILE A 49 -8.65 74.90 -29.69
N GLU A 50 -8.52 76.23 -29.66
CA GLU A 50 -7.33 76.94 -29.19
C GLU A 50 -7.53 77.50 -27.77
N ASN A 51 -6.43 77.67 -27.03
CA ASN A 51 -6.39 78.40 -25.76
C ASN A 51 -6.35 79.93 -25.97
N ALA A 52 -6.28 80.71 -24.89
CA ALA A 52 -6.20 82.18 -24.96
C ALA A 52 -4.87 82.75 -25.53
N ALA A 53 -3.84 81.92 -25.70
CA ALA A 53 -2.57 82.26 -26.34
C ALA A 53 -2.52 81.89 -27.84
N GLY A 54 -3.50 81.11 -28.33
CA GLY A 54 -3.55 80.61 -29.71
C GLY A 54 -2.94 79.23 -29.92
N ASP A 55 -2.67 78.46 -28.85
CA ASP A 55 -2.18 77.09 -28.95
C ASP A 55 -3.36 76.10 -28.99
N SER A 56 -3.31 75.10 -29.87
CA SER A 56 -4.28 74.01 -29.96
C SER A 56 -4.35 73.21 -28.66
N VAL A 57 -5.55 73.04 -28.11
CA VAL A 57 -5.85 72.20 -26.93
C VAL A 57 -6.68 70.96 -27.27
N GLN A 58 -7.45 70.98 -28.38
CA GLN A 58 -8.07 69.78 -28.93
C GLN A 58 -8.30 69.91 -30.44
N THR A 59 -7.76 68.97 -31.21
CA THR A 59 -8.00 68.87 -32.66
C THR A 59 -8.83 67.63 -32.98
N VAL A 60 -9.78 67.74 -33.90
CA VAL A 60 -10.58 66.64 -34.47
C VAL A 60 -10.33 66.58 -35.97
N PHE A 61 -10.19 65.36 -36.52
CA PHE A 61 -9.79 65.11 -37.91
C PHE A 61 -10.96 64.57 -38.77
N GLU A 62 -10.84 64.65 -40.10
CA GLU A 62 -11.87 64.20 -41.07
C GLU A 62 -12.25 62.72 -40.91
N ASP A 63 -11.34 61.89 -40.42
CA ASP A 63 -11.53 60.45 -40.17
C ASP A 63 -12.19 60.14 -38.81
N GLY A 64 -12.46 61.16 -37.99
CA GLY A 64 -13.04 61.05 -36.66
C GLY A 64 -12.02 60.82 -35.55
N ALA A 65 -10.71 60.80 -35.84
CA ALA A 65 -9.69 60.85 -34.79
C ALA A 65 -9.75 62.19 -34.04
N PHE A 66 -9.29 62.19 -32.79
CA PHE A 66 -9.04 63.43 -32.04
C PHE A 66 -7.73 63.34 -31.26
N VAL A 67 -7.13 64.49 -31.00
CA VAL A 67 -5.96 64.65 -30.13
C VAL A 67 -6.28 65.75 -29.13
N ALA A 68 -5.99 65.50 -27.85
CA ALA A 68 -6.02 66.50 -26.79
C ALA A 68 -4.58 66.87 -26.40
N TYR A 69 -4.33 68.16 -26.19
CA TYR A 69 -3.04 68.70 -25.82
C TYR A 69 -3.09 69.34 -24.42
N GLY A 70 -1.92 69.63 -23.87
CA GLY A 70 -1.78 70.47 -22.68
C GLY A 70 -0.37 70.40 -22.10
N ASP A 71 -0.04 71.36 -21.25
CA ASP A 71 1.29 71.50 -20.67
C ASP A 71 1.52 70.49 -19.55
N SER A 72 2.63 69.77 -19.61
CA SER A 72 3.10 68.95 -18.50
C SER A 72 3.58 69.83 -17.34
N PHE A 73 3.34 69.38 -16.10
CA PHE A 73 3.72 70.04 -14.85
C PHE A 73 3.10 71.43 -14.59
N ASN A 74 2.12 71.87 -15.38
CA ASN A 74 1.51 73.20 -15.25
C ASN A 74 -0.02 73.14 -15.43
N GLY A 75 -0.77 73.60 -14.42
CA GLY A 75 -2.23 73.66 -14.43
C GLY A 75 -2.88 73.02 -13.21
N THR A 76 -4.18 73.27 -13.02
CA THR A 76 -5.01 72.66 -11.97
C THR A 76 -5.73 71.41 -12.50
N ILE A 77 -6.23 70.57 -11.59
CA ILE A 77 -7.12 69.46 -11.94
C ILE A 77 -8.39 69.97 -12.66
N PRO A 78 -8.89 69.29 -13.72
CA PRO A 78 -10.10 69.73 -14.44
C PRO A 78 -11.41 69.62 -13.66
N ALA A 79 -11.56 68.59 -12.81
CA ALA A 79 -12.77 68.34 -12.03
C ALA A 79 -12.47 67.45 -10.80
N GLU A 80 -13.10 67.75 -9.67
CA GLU A 80 -13.01 67.00 -8.40
C GLU A 80 -14.39 66.49 -7.95
N GLY A 81 -14.40 65.55 -7.01
CA GLY A 81 -15.63 64.98 -6.42
C GLY A 81 -16.31 63.88 -7.25
N GLU A 82 -17.56 63.60 -6.89
CA GLU A 82 -18.38 62.48 -7.37
C GLU A 82 -18.75 62.57 -8.87
N GLY A 83 -18.99 61.41 -9.50
CA GLY A 83 -19.74 61.27 -10.74
C GLY A 83 -18.96 60.90 -12.02
N THR A 84 -19.68 60.26 -12.93
CA THR A 84 -19.16 59.60 -14.14
C THR A 84 -18.51 60.58 -15.12
N ARG A 85 -17.24 60.37 -15.46
CA ARG A 85 -16.50 61.22 -16.40
C ARG A 85 -15.31 60.53 -17.07
N MET A 86 -14.90 61.08 -18.21
CA MET A 86 -13.55 60.90 -18.77
C MET A 86 -12.78 62.21 -18.55
N MET A 87 -11.57 62.13 -18.02
CA MET A 87 -10.76 63.29 -17.66
C MET A 87 -9.30 63.08 -18.08
N TRP A 88 -8.79 64.01 -18.88
CA TRP A 88 -7.37 64.18 -19.16
C TRP A 88 -6.83 65.30 -18.28
N HIS A 89 -5.83 65.00 -17.44
CA HIS A 89 -5.17 66.00 -16.60
C HIS A 89 -3.73 66.26 -17.10
N PRO A 90 -3.54 67.26 -17.99
CA PRO A 90 -2.26 67.47 -18.70
C PRO A 90 -1.10 67.80 -17.76
N ALA A 91 -1.34 68.60 -16.70
CA ALA A 91 -0.30 68.95 -15.73
C ALA A 91 0.33 67.73 -15.05
N LYS A 92 -0.43 66.64 -14.92
CA LYS A 92 0.06 65.35 -14.43
C LYS A 92 0.27 64.32 -15.54
N GLY A 93 -0.03 64.62 -16.80
CA GLY A 93 -0.05 63.63 -17.89
C GLY A 93 -0.95 62.42 -17.59
N ALA A 94 -2.00 62.60 -16.79
CA ALA A 94 -2.78 61.52 -16.21
C ALA A 94 -4.15 61.38 -16.89
N LEU A 95 -4.61 60.13 -17.06
CA LEU A 95 -5.88 59.81 -17.73
C LEU A 95 -6.83 59.08 -16.78
N ARG A 96 -8.12 59.45 -16.81
CA ARG A 96 -9.21 58.84 -16.04
C ARG A 96 -10.41 58.57 -16.94
N ALA A 97 -11.09 57.43 -16.79
CA ALA A 97 -12.45 57.24 -17.36
C ALA A 97 -13.28 56.19 -16.61
N GLY A 98 -14.52 56.54 -16.26
CA GLY A 98 -15.34 55.72 -15.36
C GLY A 98 -16.20 56.53 -14.40
N ASP A 99 -16.50 55.97 -13.24
CA ASP A 99 -17.38 56.49 -12.18
C ASP A 99 -16.63 56.56 -10.84
N VAL A 100 -16.99 57.52 -9.98
CA VAL A 100 -16.40 57.70 -8.64
C VAL A 100 -17.44 58.26 -7.67
N ASP A 101 -17.58 57.67 -6.49
CA ASP A 101 -18.62 58.02 -5.50
C ASP A 101 -18.11 58.95 -4.37
N ALA A 102 -16.82 59.33 -4.33
CA ALA A 102 -16.34 60.32 -3.35
C ALA A 102 -15.13 61.18 -3.81
N THR A 103 -13.90 60.78 -3.47
CA THR A 103 -12.69 61.63 -3.54
C THR A 103 -11.54 61.01 -4.35
N GLU A 104 -11.81 59.90 -5.02
CA GLU A 104 -10.84 59.00 -5.64
C GLU A 104 -10.07 59.71 -6.76
N TRP A 105 -10.69 60.68 -7.42
CA TRP A 105 -10.09 61.55 -8.43
C TRP A 105 -9.99 63.02 -8.01
N ASN A 106 -9.81 63.29 -6.71
CA ASN A 106 -9.29 64.59 -6.26
C ASN A 106 -7.78 64.68 -6.50
N ASP A 107 -7.19 65.87 -6.55
CA ASP A 107 -5.80 66.04 -6.98
C ASP A 107 -4.78 65.21 -6.17
N ALA A 108 -5.00 65.04 -4.86
CA ALA A 108 -4.15 64.24 -3.99
C ALA A 108 -4.10 62.73 -4.36
N ASN A 109 -5.13 62.22 -5.04
CA ASN A 109 -5.27 60.81 -5.42
C ASN A 109 -4.92 60.56 -6.90
N ILE A 110 -4.30 61.55 -7.57
CA ILE A 110 -3.82 61.45 -8.95
C ILE A 110 -2.30 61.60 -8.97
N GLY A 111 -1.60 60.51 -9.28
CA GLY A 111 -0.16 60.50 -9.50
C GLY A 111 0.24 61.09 -10.85
N LEU A 112 1.49 61.52 -10.96
CA LEU A 112 2.11 61.91 -12.23
C LEU A 112 2.13 60.70 -13.19
N TYR A 113 1.80 60.88 -14.47
CA TYR A 113 1.69 59.87 -15.53
C TYR A 113 0.74 58.70 -15.25
N SER A 114 -0.12 58.80 -14.24
CA SER A 114 -1.00 57.71 -13.81
C SER A 114 -2.23 57.50 -14.70
N MET A 115 -2.74 56.28 -14.74
CA MET A 115 -3.98 55.90 -15.43
C MET A 115 -4.97 55.29 -14.43
N ALA A 116 -6.25 55.69 -14.49
CA ALA A 116 -7.29 54.98 -13.73
C ALA A 116 -8.61 54.79 -14.49
N PHE A 117 -9.19 53.60 -14.43
CA PHE A 117 -10.39 53.24 -15.20
C PHE A 117 -11.34 52.33 -14.43
N GLY A 118 -12.65 52.59 -14.49
CA GLY A 118 -13.68 51.76 -13.85
C GLY A 118 -14.51 52.47 -12.78
N SER A 119 -14.80 51.82 -11.66
CA SER A 119 -15.57 52.38 -10.54
C SER A 119 -14.64 52.59 -9.36
N ASP A 120 -14.55 53.82 -8.87
CA ASP A 120 -13.78 54.16 -7.67
C ASP A 120 -12.27 53.79 -7.72
N PRO A 121 -11.56 53.89 -8.89
CA PRO A 121 -10.15 53.51 -8.94
C PRO A 121 -9.25 54.67 -8.50
N ILE A 122 -8.35 54.40 -7.56
CA ILE A 122 -7.31 55.32 -7.07
C ILE A 122 -5.99 54.97 -7.74
N ALA A 123 -5.36 55.92 -8.44
CA ALA A 123 -4.01 55.78 -9.00
C ALA A 123 -3.18 56.99 -8.56
N SER A 124 -2.72 56.96 -7.31
CA SER A 124 -2.09 58.07 -6.61
C SER A 124 -0.56 58.03 -6.69
N GLY A 125 0.03 56.84 -6.87
CA GLY A 125 1.47 56.69 -7.13
C GLY A 125 1.87 57.28 -8.49
N PRO A 126 3.09 57.83 -8.64
CA PRO A 126 3.59 58.19 -9.97
C PRO A 126 3.66 56.97 -10.88
N ALA A 127 3.47 57.18 -12.19
CA ALA A 127 3.35 56.19 -13.26
C ALA A 127 2.34 55.03 -13.02
N SER A 128 1.53 55.09 -11.97
CA SER A 128 0.68 53.98 -11.54
C SER A 128 -0.55 53.75 -12.41
N THR A 129 -1.05 52.51 -12.44
CA THR A 129 -2.21 52.10 -13.22
C THR A 129 -3.25 51.39 -12.33
N ALA A 130 -4.46 51.93 -12.22
CA ALA A 130 -5.57 51.30 -11.48
C ALA A 130 -6.77 51.01 -12.41
N MET A 131 -7.13 49.75 -12.64
CA MET A 131 -8.22 49.39 -13.56
C MET A 131 -9.20 48.39 -12.96
N GLY A 132 -10.41 48.84 -12.63
CA GLY A 132 -11.44 47.96 -12.11
C GLY A 132 -12.43 48.65 -11.17
N ARG A 133 -12.92 47.89 -10.18
CA ARG A 133 -13.81 48.39 -9.11
C ARG A 133 -13.07 48.42 -7.78
N ASP A 134 -12.98 49.59 -7.14
CA ASP A 134 -12.27 49.79 -5.86
C ASP A 134 -10.79 49.35 -5.92
N THR A 135 -10.09 49.65 -7.01
CA THR A 135 -8.65 49.31 -7.17
C THR A 135 -7.77 50.47 -6.73
N GLU A 136 -6.75 50.22 -5.92
CA GLU A 136 -5.80 51.23 -5.45
C GLU A 136 -4.37 50.93 -5.93
N ALA A 137 -3.79 51.81 -6.74
CA ALA A 137 -2.37 51.79 -7.13
C ALA A 137 -1.67 53.02 -6.52
N SER A 138 -1.11 52.86 -5.33
CA SER A 138 -0.54 53.94 -4.51
C SER A 138 0.99 53.93 -4.44
N GLY A 139 1.65 52.82 -4.79
CA GLY A 139 3.10 52.76 -4.97
C GLY A 139 3.58 53.42 -6.28
N ASP A 140 4.84 53.85 -6.35
CA ASP A 140 5.43 54.35 -7.59
C ASP A 140 5.56 53.22 -8.63
N GLU A 141 5.28 53.51 -9.90
CA GLU A 141 5.16 52.54 -11.01
C GLU A 141 4.23 51.33 -10.76
N SER A 142 3.36 51.40 -9.75
CA SER A 142 2.50 50.27 -9.35
C SER A 142 1.32 50.00 -10.30
N THR A 143 0.84 48.76 -10.35
CA THR A 143 -0.31 48.35 -11.18
C THR A 143 -1.33 47.55 -10.36
N ALA A 144 -2.54 48.08 -10.20
CA ALA A 144 -3.69 47.40 -9.60
C ALA A 144 -4.80 47.14 -10.65
N MET A 145 -5.26 45.90 -10.80
CA MET A 145 -6.29 45.55 -11.78
C MET A 145 -7.30 44.52 -11.25
N GLY A 146 -8.59 44.74 -11.51
CA GLY A 146 -9.67 43.80 -11.20
C GLY A 146 -10.71 44.35 -10.22
N SER A 147 -10.75 43.87 -8.98
CA SER A 147 -11.64 44.42 -7.96
C SER A 147 -11.08 44.31 -6.55
N LEU A 148 -11.14 45.39 -5.77
CA LEU A 148 -10.57 45.46 -4.41
C LEU A 148 -9.06 45.13 -4.39
N SER A 149 -8.36 45.32 -5.51
CA SER A 149 -6.93 45.02 -5.64
C SER A 149 -6.09 46.25 -5.25
N ILE A 150 -5.09 46.05 -4.40
CA ILE A 150 -4.25 47.09 -3.81
C ILE A 150 -2.78 46.84 -4.18
N ALA A 151 -2.16 47.75 -4.90
CA ALA A 151 -0.73 47.77 -5.23
C ALA A 151 -0.08 48.99 -4.58
N SER A 152 0.52 48.81 -3.40
CA SER A 152 1.02 49.91 -2.55
C SER A 152 2.54 49.95 -2.39
N GLY A 153 3.26 48.89 -2.76
CA GLY A 153 4.72 48.89 -2.86
C GLY A 153 5.25 49.54 -4.15
N GLU A 154 6.49 50.01 -4.14
CA GLU A 154 7.17 50.52 -5.36
C GLU A 154 7.30 49.39 -6.41
N HIS A 155 7.06 49.66 -7.70
CA HIS A 155 6.99 48.69 -8.80
C HIS A 155 6.04 47.48 -8.59
N SER A 156 5.11 47.54 -7.61
CA SER A 156 4.24 46.40 -7.27
C SER A 156 3.13 46.13 -8.30
N THR A 157 2.68 44.87 -8.41
CA THR A 157 1.57 44.47 -9.29
C THR A 157 0.52 43.63 -8.54
N ALA A 158 -0.70 44.14 -8.42
CA ALA A 158 -1.86 43.42 -7.86
C ALA A 158 -2.92 43.18 -8.95
N MET A 159 -3.27 41.92 -9.24
CA MET A 159 -4.23 41.61 -10.32
C MET A 159 -5.24 40.51 -9.93
N GLY A 160 -6.51 40.87 -9.77
CA GLY A 160 -7.60 39.91 -9.59
C GLY A 160 -8.72 40.40 -8.69
N VAL A 161 -9.09 39.63 -7.67
CA VAL A 161 -10.11 40.00 -6.67
C VAL A 161 -9.47 40.02 -5.29
N SER A 162 -9.64 41.12 -4.56
CA SER A 162 -9.13 41.29 -3.18
C SER A 162 -7.61 41.02 -3.02
N THR A 163 -6.82 41.25 -4.07
CA THR A 163 -5.37 40.99 -4.07
C THR A 163 -4.58 42.16 -3.50
N THR A 164 -3.53 41.90 -2.71
CA THR A 164 -2.69 42.94 -2.09
C THR A 164 -1.22 42.70 -2.41
N ALA A 165 -0.58 43.65 -3.10
CA ALA A 165 0.86 43.70 -3.37
C ALA A 165 1.46 44.92 -2.64
N SER A 166 1.96 44.70 -1.43
CA SER A 166 2.38 45.78 -0.51
C SER A 166 3.89 45.84 -0.24
N GLY A 167 4.64 44.80 -0.62
CA GLY A 167 6.10 44.86 -0.69
C GLY A 167 6.58 45.57 -1.97
N ASP A 168 7.75 46.19 -1.93
CA ASP A 168 8.37 46.75 -3.14
C ASP A 168 8.73 45.60 -4.11
N GLU A 169 8.62 45.82 -5.42
CA GLU A 169 8.75 44.82 -6.50
C GLU A 169 7.82 43.59 -6.38
N SER A 170 6.83 43.62 -5.49
CA SER A 170 5.96 42.45 -5.23
C SER A 170 4.91 42.22 -6.32
N THR A 171 4.48 40.96 -6.48
CA THR A 171 3.41 40.58 -7.41
C THR A 171 2.37 39.71 -6.71
N ALA A 172 1.11 40.15 -6.68
CA ALA A 172 -0.03 39.41 -6.15
C ALA A 172 -1.08 39.18 -7.27
N MET A 173 -1.47 37.94 -7.55
CA MET A 173 -2.38 37.64 -8.67
C MET A 173 -3.38 36.50 -8.37
N GLY A 174 -4.68 36.78 -8.47
CA GLY A 174 -5.75 35.78 -8.32
C GLY A 174 -6.91 36.23 -7.44
N ASP A 175 -7.34 35.43 -6.46
CA ASP A 175 -8.37 35.79 -5.48
C ASP A 175 -7.79 35.76 -4.05
N GLY A 176 -7.99 36.83 -3.28
CA GLY A 176 -7.52 36.92 -1.89
C GLY A 176 -6.01 36.75 -1.65
N THR A 177 -5.16 36.98 -2.65
CA THR A 177 -3.70 36.76 -2.56
C THR A 177 -2.97 37.96 -1.94
N GLU A 178 -2.03 37.73 -1.02
CA GLU A 178 -1.18 38.76 -0.41
C GLU A 178 0.31 38.55 -0.73
N ALA A 179 0.99 39.55 -1.28
CA ALA A 179 2.44 39.63 -1.42
C ALA A 179 2.96 40.86 -0.64
N SER A 180 3.30 40.67 0.63
CA SER A 180 3.75 41.74 1.54
C SER A 180 5.25 41.76 1.80
N GLY A 181 5.99 40.74 1.34
CA GLY A 181 7.45 40.77 1.29
C GLY A 181 8.01 41.54 0.08
N ASN A 182 9.16 42.20 0.24
CA ASN A 182 9.88 42.83 -0.88
C ASN A 182 10.32 41.78 -1.90
N SER A 183 10.11 42.05 -3.19
CA SER A 183 10.29 41.16 -4.34
C SER A 183 9.54 39.82 -4.21
N ALA A 184 8.48 39.76 -3.39
CA ALA A 184 7.71 38.54 -3.16
C ALA A 184 6.65 38.30 -4.25
N THR A 185 6.31 37.04 -4.51
CA THR A 185 5.31 36.65 -5.51
C THR A 185 4.24 35.75 -4.89
N ALA A 186 2.98 36.19 -4.90
CA ALA A 186 1.81 35.41 -4.49
C ALA A 186 0.87 35.21 -5.70
N MET A 187 0.52 33.96 -6.03
CA MET A 187 -0.37 33.69 -7.17
C MET A 187 -1.32 32.51 -6.95
N GLY A 188 -2.63 32.76 -7.06
CA GLY A 188 -3.67 31.73 -7.00
C GLY A 188 -4.89 32.15 -6.18
N ASP A 189 -5.27 31.35 -5.19
CA ASP A 189 -6.45 31.58 -4.34
C ASP A 189 -6.02 31.50 -2.87
N GLY A 190 -6.17 32.60 -2.13
CA GLY A 190 -5.77 32.69 -0.71
C GLY A 190 -4.27 32.48 -0.43
N THR A 191 -3.38 32.82 -1.37
CA THR A 191 -1.93 32.60 -1.22
C THR A 191 -1.22 33.78 -0.55
N GLU A 192 -0.29 33.51 0.37
CA GLU A 192 0.43 34.53 1.16
C GLU A 192 1.96 34.43 0.97
N ALA A 193 2.60 35.48 0.47
CA ALA A 193 4.06 35.61 0.35
C ALA A 193 4.54 36.80 1.19
N THR A 194 4.83 36.54 2.47
CA THR A 194 4.97 37.58 3.52
C THR A 194 6.41 37.95 3.83
N ALA A 195 7.39 37.18 3.34
CA ALA A 195 8.82 37.42 3.55
C ALA A 195 9.55 37.89 2.28
N PRO A 196 10.70 38.59 2.41
CA PRO A 196 11.45 39.06 1.25
C PRO A 196 11.86 37.91 0.32
N GLN A 197 11.74 38.14 -0.98
CA GLN A 197 12.06 37.19 -2.06
C GLN A 197 11.27 35.87 -1.99
N SER A 198 10.22 35.79 -1.16
CA SER A 198 9.40 34.58 -1.03
C SER A 198 8.41 34.40 -2.18
N THR A 199 8.05 33.16 -2.47
CA THR A 199 7.13 32.80 -3.57
C THR A 199 6.08 31.82 -3.07
N ALA A 200 4.80 32.19 -3.16
CA ALA A 200 3.65 31.35 -2.81
C ALA A 200 2.74 31.16 -4.05
N MET A 201 2.47 29.93 -4.45
CA MET A 201 1.65 29.64 -5.64
C MET A 201 0.68 28.47 -5.47
N GLY A 202 -0.61 28.70 -5.70
CA GLY A 202 -1.64 27.67 -5.73
C GLY A 202 -2.90 28.01 -4.94
N PHE A 203 -3.30 27.14 -4.01
CA PHE A 203 -4.49 27.32 -3.17
C PHE A 203 -4.10 27.29 -1.69
N GLU A 204 -4.40 28.36 -0.95
CA GLU A 204 -4.10 28.54 0.49
C GLU A 204 -2.62 28.24 0.85
N THR A 205 -1.66 28.62 -0.01
CA THR A 205 -0.22 28.38 0.22
C THR A 205 0.45 29.58 0.89
N THR A 206 1.34 29.36 1.87
CA THR A 206 2.05 30.41 2.61
C THR A 206 3.57 30.27 2.49
N ALA A 207 4.26 31.34 2.11
CA ALA A 207 5.72 31.43 2.09
C ALA A 207 6.18 32.55 3.05
N SER A 208 6.55 32.17 4.27
CA SER A 208 6.91 33.09 5.36
C SER A 208 8.41 33.11 5.69
N GLY A 209 9.20 32.21 5.09
CA GLY A 209 10.67 32.28 5.13
C GLY A 209 11.24 33.23 4.07
N THR A 210 12.35 33.90 4.37
CA THR A 210 13.09 34.69 3.36
C THR A 210 13.66 33.75 2.28
N ASP A 211 13.55 34.12 1.01
CA ASP A 211 13.87 33.25 -0.15
C ASP A 211 13.10 31.90 -0.17
N ALA A 212 11.99 31.77 0.57
CA ALA A 212 11.23 30.52 0.63
C ALA A 212 10.26 30.36 -0.55
N THR A 213 9.99 29.11 -0.95
CA THR A 213 9.06 28.77 -2.04
C THR A 213 7.99 27.78 -1.59
N ALA A 214 6.72 28.19 -1.57
CA ALA A 214 5.56 27.33 -1.35
C ALA A 214 4.76 27.13 -2.66
N MET A 215 4.43 25.89 -3.02
CA MET A 215 3.66 25.60 -4.23
C MET A 215 2.68 24.42 -4.05
N GLY A 216 1.42 24.60 -4.43
CA GLY A 216 0.42 23.53 -4.49
C GLY A 216 -0.87 23.85 -3.73
N ARG A 217 -1.26 23.00 -2.76
CA ARG A 217 -2.44 23.20 -1.90
C ARG A 217 -1.99 23.20 -0.45
N ARG A 218 -2.24 24.27 0.32
CA ARG A 218 -1.86 24.36 1.75
C ARG A 218 -0.38 24.04 2.02
N ALA A 219 0.48 24.39 1.08
CA ALA A 219 1.92 24.25 1.26
C ALA A 219 2.46 25.44 2.07
N GLU A 220 3.25 25.16 3.10
CA GLU A 220 3.84 26.15 4.00
C GLU A 220 5.37 26.10 3.94
N ALA A 221 6.02 27.18 3.49
CA ALA A 221 7.47 27.31 3.43
C ALA A 221 7.92 28.41 4.39
N ASN A 222 8.22 28.01 5.64
CA ASN A 222 8.46 28.92 6.76
C ASN A 222 9.96 29.08 7.07
N GLY A 223 10.78 28.09 6.75
CA GLY A 223 12.24 28.18 6.89
C GLY A 223 12.89 29.11 5.85
N THR A 224 13.99 29.75 6.21
CA THR A 224 14.79 30.59 5.29
C THR A 224 15.38 29.73 4.16
N HIS A 225 15.23 30.12 2.90
CA HIS A 225 15.57 29.30 1.72
C HIS A 225 14.87 27.92 1.69
N SER A 226 13.75 27.74 2.39
CA SER A 226 13.01 26.48 2.37
C SER A 226 12.19 26.33 1.09
N THR A 227 11.76 25.10 0.79
CA THR A 227 10.79 24.85 -0.28
C THR A 227 9.77 23.81 0.17
N ALA A 228 8.49 24.13 0.05
CA ALA A 228 7.37 23.23 0.28
C ALA A 228 6.57 23.06 -1.02
N MET A 229 6.42 21.82 -1.51
CA MET A 229 5.72 21.56 -2.78
C MET A 229 4.80 20.33 -2.73
N GLY A 230 3.50 20.57 -2.87
CA GLY A 230 2.50 19.51 -2.95
C GLY A 230 1.23 19.85 -2.18
N ASP A 231 0.76 18.92 -1.36
CA ASP A 231 -0.49 19.02 -0.63
C ASP A 231 -0.28 18.98 0.90
N ASN A 232 -0.66 20.03 1.62
CA ASN A 232 -0.47 20.18 3.08
C ASN A 232 1.01 19.95 3.51
N THR A 233 1.96 20.25 2.63
CA THR A 233 3.39 20.05 2.89
C THR A 233 3.98 21.23 3.67
N ILE A 234 4.71 20.96 4.75
CA ILE A 234 5.32 21.99 5.61
C ILE A 234 6.85 21.88 5.55
N ALA A 235 7.52 23.01 5.36
CA ALA A 235 8.98 23.14 5.36
C ALA A 235 9.40 24.24 6.35
N GLU A 236 9.43 23.88 7.63
CA GLU A 236 9.73 24.81 8.73
C GLU A 236 11.24 25.09 8.87
N THR A 237 12.08 24.14 8.46
CA THR A 237 13.52 24.16 8.69
C THR A 237 14.29 24.94 7.61
N ASP A 238 15.23 25.81 8.00
CA ASP A 238 16.10 26.55 7.07
C ASP A 238 16.79 25.63 6.05
N GLN A 239 16.76 26.04 4.77
CA GLN A 239 17.38 25.34 3.63
C GLN A 239 16.82 23.93 3.35
N SER A 240 15.65 23.60 3.90
CA SER A 240 15.00 22.29 3.71
C SER A 240 14.08 22.24 2.48
N LEU A 241 13.83 21.03 1.98
CA LEU A 241 12.88 20.75 0.90
C LEU A 241 11.85 19.71 1.38
N SER A 242 10.59 20.08 1.49
CA SER A 242 9.47 19.15 1.72
C SER A 242 8.65 19.01 0.44
N VAL A 243 8.39 17.78 -0.01
CA VAL A 243 7.54 17.50 -1.17
C VAL A 243 6.51 16.40 -0.89
N GLY A 244 5.47 16.32 -1.71
CA GLY A 244 4.50 15.21 -1.66
C GLY A 244 3.18 15.60 -1.00
N ALA A 245 2.75 14.85 0.01
CA ALA A 245 1.49 15.07 0.71
C ALA A 245 1.65 14.88 2.22
N TYR A 246 1.16 15.83 3.03
CA TYR A 246 1.03 15.74 4.50
C TYR A 246 2.29 15.14 5.19
N ASN A 247 3.47 15.78 5.07
CA ASN A 247 4.71 15.31 5.71
C ASN A 247 4.70 15.50 7.25
N ASP A 248 5.26 14.56 8.01
CA ASP A 248 5.31 14.60 9.48
C ASP A 248 6.60 15.26 10.01
N ALA A 249 7.76 14.86 9.49
CA ALA A 249 9.04 15.56 9.71
C ALA A 249 9.00 16.98 9.12
N ASN A 250 9.88 17.88 9.59
CA ASN A 250 9.97 19.27 9.09
C ASN A 250 8.70 20.14 9.31
N THR A 251 7.80 19.71 10.20
CA THR A 251 6.64 20.46 10.73
C THR A 251 7.01 21.37 11.93
N SER A 252 8.26 21.28 12.40
CA SER A 252 8.89 22.15 13.38
C SER A 252 10.37 22.31 13.02
N PRO A 253 11.09 23.37 13.47
CA PRO A 253 12.49 23.55 13.12
C PRO A 253 13.35 22.42 13.70
N ASP A 254 13.94 21.61 12.84
CA ASP A 254 14.59 20.35 13.17
C ASP A 254 15.92 20.16 12.42
N ASN A 255 16.42 18.92 12.35
CA ASN A 255 17.64 18.57 11.62
C ASN A 255 17.39 18.14 10.15
N THR A 256 16.20 18.36 9.62
CA THR A 256 15.78 17.80 8.33
C THR A 256 16.28 18.65 7.16
N LEU A 257 16.68 17.98 6.07
CA LEU A 257 17.14 18.59 4.82
C LEU A 257 16.20 18.29 3.66
N PHE A 258 15.66 17.07 3.58
CA PHE A 258 14.72 16.67 2.53
C PHE A 258 13.67 15.69 3.05
N VAL A 259 12.39 15.94 2.74
CA VAL A 259 11.25 15.08 3.09
C VAL A 259 10.41 14.79 1.86
N VAL A 260 9.94 13.54 1.75
CA VAL A 260 8.84 13.15 0.86
C VAL A 260 7.67 12.68 1.73
N GLY A 261 6.68 13.55 1.93
CA GLY A 261 5.43 13.22 2.61
C GLY A 261 4.56 12.30 1.77
N ASN A 262 3.89 11.35 2.41
CA ASN A 262 2.90 10.45 1.82
C ASN A 262 1.63 10.28 2.69
N GLY A 263 1.39 11.20 3.62
CA GLY A 263 0.15 11.23 4.41
C GLY A 263 -1.09 11.55 3.56
N GLU A 264 -2.26 11.34 4.14
CA GLU A 264 -3.56 11.48 3.47
C GLU A 264 -4.56 12.21 4.38
N ASP A 265 -5.49 12.96 3.78
CA ASP A 265 -6.62 13.54 4.51
C ASP A 265 -7.65 12.45 4.81
N THR A 266 -7.63 11.88 6.02
CA THR A 266 -8.59 10.83 6.40
C THR A 266 -9.74 11.42 7.21
N ILE A 267 -10.97 10.96 6.93
CA ILE A 267 -12.16 11.35 7.72
C ILE A 267 -12.02 11.02 9.21
N SER A 268 -11.18 10.03 9.54
CA SER A 268 -10.80 9.61 10.90
C SER A 268 -9.83 10.57 11.60
N ASN A 269 -8.93 11.22 10.86
CA ASN A 269 -7.96 12.18 11.36
C ASN A 269 -7.54 13.12 10.19
N PRO A 270 -7.94 14.41 10.21
CA PRO A 270 -7.65 15.35 9.11
C PRO A 270 -6.15 15.69 8.95
N ASP A 271 -5.32 15.26 9.91
CA ASP A 271 -3.87 15.37 9.89
C ASP A 271 -3.20 13.98 10.03
N ASP A 272 -3.52 13.03 9.14
CA ASP A 272 -2.81 11.74 9.08
C ASP A 272 -1.48 11.91 8.31
N ARG A 273 -0.56 12.65 8.95
CA ARG A 273 0.74 13.03 8.40
C ARG A 273 1.71 11.85 8.44
N SER A 274 2.45 11.62 7.34
CA SER A 274 3.47 10.58 7.28
C SER A 274 4.51 10.85 6.20
N ASP A 275 5.71 10.27 6.39
CA ASP A 275 6.83 10.42 5.46
C ASP A 275 7.25 9.09 4.84
N ALA A 276 7.47 9.08 3.53
CA ALA A 276 8.00 7.95 2.80
C ALA A 276 9.53 7.91 2.91
N LEU A 277 10.14 9.10 3.00
CA LEU A 277 11.57 9.33 3.00
C LEU A 277 11.90 10.61 3.77
N VAL A 278 12.88 10.53 4.68
CA VAL A 278 13.45 11.68 5.41
C VAL A 278 14.97 11.62 5.36
N LEU A 279 15.60 12.70 4.93
CA LEU A 279 17.06 12.90 4.95
C LEU A 279 17.40 14.03 5.92
N ASP A 280 18.26 13.74 6.91
CA ASP A 280 18.75 14.74 7.88
C ASP A 280 20.09 15.37 7.46
N ARG A 281 20.47 16.49 8.11
CA ARG A 281 21.75 17.19 7.85
C ARG A 281 23.00 16.42 8.33
N THR A 282 22.85 15.34 9.11
CA THR A 282 23.96 14.42 9.41
C THR A 282 24.16 13.36 8.33
N GLY A 283 23.27 13.30 7.34
CA GLY A 283 23.32 12.37 6.22
C GLY A 283 22.63 11.04 6.48
N ASN A 284 21.86 10.90 7.57
CA ASN A 284 21.03 9.71 7.77
C ASN A 284 19.81 9.77 6.85
N LEU A 285 19.48 8.64 6.25
CA LEU A 285 18.30 8.47 5.42
C LEU A 285 17.35 7.47 6.08
N THR A 286 16.17 7.95 6.47
CA THR A 286 15.04 7.11 6.88
C THR A 286 14.17 6.82 5.67
N ILE A 287 13.77 5.56 5.51
CA ILE A 287 12.79 5.12 4.52
C ILE A 287 11.77 4.29 5.28
N SER A 288 10.49 4.69 5.23
CA SER A 288 9.42 4.01 6.00
C SER A 288 9.00 2.68 5.37
N GLY A 289 9.25 2.51 4.07
CA GLY A 289 9.08 1.25 3.33
C GLY A 289 10.37 0.45 3.12
N SER A 290 10.29 -0.61 2.32
CA SER A 290 11.44 -1.48 2.02
C SER A 290 12.30 -0.98 0.84
N LEU A 291 13.63 -0.97 1.02
CA LEU A 291 14.59 -0.74 -0.06
C LEU A 291 14.87 -2.03 -0.85
N THR A 292 14.13 -2.24 -1.94
CA THR A 292 14.23 -3.47 -2.75
C THR A 292 15.49 -3.51 -3.63
N GLN A 293 16.36 -4.49 -3.38
CA GLN A 293 17.51 -4.82 -4.25
C GLN A 293 17.20 -6.05 -5.12
N ASN A 294 16.81 -5.80 -6.38
CA ASN A 294 16.42 -6.85 -7.33
C ASN A 294 17.52 -7.90 -7.55
N SER A 295 17.24 -9.16 -7.20
CA SER A 295 18.21 -10.26 -7.25
C SER A 295 17.76 -11.48 -8.09
N ASP A 296 16.65 -11.36 -8.83
CA ASP A 296 16.09 -12.41 -9.68
C ASP A 296 17.10 -13.03 -10.66
N ARG A 297 17.07 -14.36 -10.81
CA ARG A 297 17.90 -15.12 -11.76
C ARG A 297 17.69 -14.69 -13.21
N ARG A 298 16.48 -14.27 -13.60
CA ARG A 298 16.11 -13.78 -14.95
C ARG A 298 16.87 -12.51 -15.34
N LEU A 299 17.27 -11.69 -14.36
CA LEU A 299 18.05 -10.47 -14.56
C LEU A 299 19.56 -10.75 -14.67
N LYS A 300 20.01 -12.00 -14.53
CA LYS A 300 21.42 -12.37 -14.39
C LYS A 300 21.86 -13.32 -15.51
N THR A 301 23.03 -13.05 -16.09
CA THR A 301 23.70 -13.95 -17.04
C THR A 301 25.06 -14.37 -16.51
N GLN A 302 25.70 -15.38 -17.13
CA GLN A 302 27.03 -15.89 -16.74
C GLN A 302 27.17 -16.27 -15.25
N ILE A 303 26.09 -16.73 -14.63
CA ILE A 303 26.05 -17.11 -13.21
C ILE A 303 27.04 -18.25 -12.94
N ARG A 304 28.00 -18.00 -12.05
CA ARG A 304 29.01 -18.97 -11.58
C ARG A 304 29.02 -18.97 -10.05
N PRO A 305 29.25 -20.12 -9.38
CA PRO A 305 29.42 -20.15 -7.94
C PRO A 305 30.61 -19.28 -7.51
N LEU A 306 30.51 -18.69 -6.31
CA LEU A 306 31.70 -18.28 -5.57
C LEU A 306 32.57 -19.54 -5.36
N GLY A 307 33.87 -19.41 -5.64
CA GLY A 307 34.81 -20.53 -5.68
C GLY A 307 34.95 -21.27 -4.34
N ALA A 308 35.71 -22.36 -4.34
CA ALA A 308 36.20 -22.93 -3.09
C ALA A 308 37.30 -22.05 -2.49
N SER A 309 37.46 -22.09 -1.17
CA SER A 309 38.46 -21.32 -0.41
C SER A 309 38.16 -19.81 -0.39
N VAL A 310 36.92 -19.46 -0.07
CA VAL A 310 36.52 -18.08 0.30
C VAL A 310 36.86 -17.79 1.77
N LEU A 311 36.91 -18.81 2.63
CA LEU A 311 37.23 -18.63 4.05
C LEU A 311 38.65 -18.08 4.29
N ALA A 312 39.67 -18.59 3.59
CA ALA A 312 41.04 -18.14 3.79
C ALA A 312 41.28 -16.66 3.38
N PRO A 313 40.75 -16.16 2.24
CA PRO A 313 40.76 -14.72 1.94
C PRO A 313 39.89 -13.86 2.87
N LEU A 314 38.92 -14.43 3.59
CA LEU A 314 38.20 -13.71 4.64
C LEU A 314 39.03 -13.57 5.93
N ASP A 315 39.83 -14.58 6.28
CA ASP A 315 40.75 -14.54 7.44
C ASP A 315 41.85 -13.46 7.28
N GLU A 316 42.13 -13.00 6.05
CA GLU A 316 43.11 -11.96 5.71
C GLU A 316 42.51 -10.52 5.71
N ILE A 317 41.26 -10.33 6.17
CA ILE A 317 40.60 -9.02 6.27
C ILE A 317 40.32 -8.72 7.75
N GLU A 318 40.90 -7.63 8.27
CA GLU A 318 40.72 -7.25 9.68
C GLU A 318 39.55 -6.26 9.85
N PRO A 319 38.53 -6.56 10.68
CA PRO A 319 37.52 -5.58 11.07
C PRO A 319 38.12 -4.56 12.04
N VAL A 320 38.05 -3.28 11.70
CA VAL A 320 38.72 -2.20 12.43
C VAL A 320 37.74 -1.18 13.02
N ARG A 321 38.20 -0.50 14.08
CA ARG A 321 37.62 0.77 14.56
C ARG A 321 38.38 1.92 13.94
N PHE A 322 37.66 2.93 13.43
CA PHE A 322 38.27 4.08 12.76
C PHE A 322 37.45 5.35 12.97
N GLN A 323 38.05 6.49 12.62
CA GLN A 323 37.37 7.79 12.54
C GLN A 323 37.65 8.37 11.15
N PHE A 324 36.68 9.07 10.56
CA PHE A 324 36.88 9.73 9.29
C PHE A 324 37.77 10.97 9.46
N LYS A 325 38.61 11.26 8.46
CA LYS A 325 39.49 12.45 8.47
C LYS A 325 38.77 13.74 8.11
N ASP A 326 37.62 13.65 7.43
CA ASP A 326 36.75 14.77 7.07
C ASP A 326 35.33 14.51 7.60
N GLU A 327 35.07 14.95 8.84
CA GLU A 327 33.76 14.85 9.51
C GLU A 327 32.70 15.80 8.91
N ARG A 328 33.06 16.64 7.91
CA ARG A 328 32.10 17.47 7.16
C ARG A 328 31.36 16.66 6.09
N THR A 329 31.93 15.54 5.65
CA THR A 329 31.39 14.71 4.55
C THR A 329 31.09 13.27 4.97
N HIS A 330 31.38 12.92 6.23
CA HIS A 330 31.23 11.58 6.79
C HIS A 330 30.81 11.66 8.26
N PRO A 331 30.19 10.62 8.84
CA PRO A 331 29.83 10.59 10.25
C PRO A 331 31.01 10.87 11.19
N SER A 332 30.77 11.69 12.22
CA SER A 332 31.74 11.97 13.27
C SER A 332 31.87 10.83 14.27
N GLY A 333 32.96 10.84 15.05
CA GLY A 333 33.18 9.83 16.10
C GLY A 333 33.64 8.46 15.58
N GLU A 334 33.70 7.47 16.50
CA GLU A 334 34.25 6.14 16.20
C GLU A 334 33.25 5.26 15.42
N GLN A 335 33.71 4.75 14.28
CA GLN A 335 33.01 3.87 13.37
C GLN A 335 33.64 2.46 13.41
N ILE A 336 32.87 1.44 13.02
CA ILE A 336 33.34 0.05 12.87
C ILE A 336 33.13 -0.36 11.41
N GLY A 337 34.14 -0.99 10.79
CA GLY A 337 34.01 -1.45 9.41
C GLY A 337 35.27 -2.11 8.86
N LEU A 338 35.39 -2.13 7.54
CA LEU A 338 36.48 -2.77 6.80
C LEU A 338 37.31 -1.75 6.03
N ILE A 339 38.62 -1.98 5.92
CA ILE A 339 39.50 -1.19 5.05
C ILE A 339 39.30 -1.60 3.59
N ALA A 340 38.88 -0.65 2.75
CA ALA A 340 38.53 -0.91 1.36
C ALA A 340 39.69 -1.50 0.54
N GLN A 341 40.94 -1.13 0.85
CA GLN A 341 42.15 -1.65 0.19
C GLN A 341 42.39 -3.14 0.50
N GLU A 342 42.12 -3.58 1.73
CA GLU A 342 42.24 -4.99 2.15
C GLU A 342 41.15 -5.83 1.51
N VAL A 343 39.90 -5.34 1.55
CA VAL A 343 38.78 -5.98 0.85
C VAL A 343 39.04 -6.03 -0.66
N GLN A 344 39.66 -5.01 -1.27
CA GLN A 344 39.98 -4.99 -2.69
C GLN A 344 41.07 -6.02 -3.05
N ALA A 345 42.06 -6.24 -2.19
CA ALA A 345 43.12 -7.21 -2.42
C ALA A 345 42.59 -8.65 -2.51
N GLN A 346 41.60 -8.99 -1.68
CA GLN A 346 41.00 -10.33 -1.60
C GLN A 346 39.78 -10.49 -2.52
N PHE A 347 38.93 -9.47 -2.59
CA PHE A 347 37.66 -9.47 -3.32
C PHE A 347 37.44 -8.18 -4.14
N PRO A 348 38.20 -7.96 -5.24
CA PRO A 348 38.13 -6.73 -6.03
C PRO A 348 36.71 -6.31 -6.47
N ALA A 349 35.83 -7.28 -6.76
CA ALA A 349 34.47 -7.04 -7.22
C ALA A 349 33.51 -6.45 -6.16
N LEU A 350 33.93 -6.41 -4.89
CA LEU A 350 33.19 -5.80 -3.79
C LEU A 350 33.54 -4.32 -3.60
N VAL A 351 34.58 -3.83 -4.29
CA VAL A 351 35.11 -2.47 -4.11
C VAL A 351 34.96 -1.66 -5.40
N SER A 352 34.44 -0.45 -5.26
CA SER A 352 34.35 0.54 -6.35
C SER A 352 35.19 1.77 -6.05
N GLU A 353 35.76 2.38 -7.08
CA GLU A 353 36.49 3.65 -6.97
C GLU A 353 35.58 4.79 -7.43
N GLY A 354 35.39 5.80 -6.57
CA GLY A 354 34.66 7.02 -6.91
C GLY A 354 35.51 7.99 -7.74
N ALA A 355 34.87 8.99 -8.35
CA ALA A 355 35.56 10.00 -9.18
C ALA A 355 36.65 10.80 -8.43
N SER A 356 36.64 10.80 -7.10
CA SER A 356 37.65 11.41 -6.23
C SER A 356 38.84 10.49 -5.88
N GLY A 357 38.92 9.28 -6.45
CA GLY A 357 39.94 8.27 -6.14
C GLY A 357 39.74 7.53 -4.81
N HIS A 358 38.63 7.77 -4.12
CA HIS A 358 38.29 7.05 -2.89
C HIS A 358 37.62 5.72 -3.20
N LEU A 359 38.04 4.67 -2.49
CA LEU A 359 37.48 3.32 -2.59
C LEU A 359 36.30 3.14 -1.62
N SER A 360 35.23 2.49 -2.07
CA SER A 360 34.04 2.16 -1.28
C SER A 360 33.73 0.66 -1.33
N VAL A 361 33.34 0.08 -0.18
CA VAL A 361 32.98 -1.34 -0.05
C VAL A 361 31.47 -1.51 -0.18
N SER A 362 31.04 -2.44 -1.05
CA SER A 362 29.65 -2.83 -1.20
C SER A 362 29.25 -3.87 -0.16
N TYR A 363 28.93 -3.41 1.06
CA TYR A 363 28.55 -4.27 2.19
C TYR A 363 27.38 -5.21 1.88
N SER A 364 26.38 -4.80 1.09
CA SER A 364 25.27 -5.68 0.68
C SER A 364 25.71 -6.86 -0.19
N LYS A 365 26.77 -6.70 -1.01
CA LYS A 365 27.39 -7.81 -1.76
C LYS A 365 28.30 -8.66 -0.87
N PHE A 366 28.93 -8.06 0.14
CA PHE A 366 29.82 -8.74 1.09
C PHE A 366 29.10 -9.85 1.85
N THR A 367 27.79 -9.70 2.14
CA THR A 367 26.93 -10.73 2.74
C THR A 367 26.97 -12.07 2.00
N ALA A 368 27.03 -12.08 0.66
CA ALA A 368 27.10 -13.32 -0.12
C ALA A 368 28.45 -14.04 0.05
N VAL A 369 29.53 -13.29 0.29
CA VAL A 369 30.87 -13.82 0.54
C VAL A 369 30.96 -14.38 1.96
N LEU A 370 30.41 -13.67 2.96
CA LEU A 370 30.28 -14.17 4.33
C LEU A 370 29.46 -15.46 4.41
N LEU A 371 28.32 -15.55 3.71
CA LEU A 371 27.51 -16.77 3.63
C LEU A 371 28.34 -17.95 3.09
N LYS A 372 29.15 -17.72 2.05
CA LYS A 372 30.02 -18.75 1.48
C LYS A 372 31.16 -19.14 2.43
N GLY A 373 31.74 -18.19 3.17
CA GLY A 373 32.70 -18.47 4.24
C GLY A 373 32.10 -19.35 5.34
N LEU A 374 30.90 -19.04 5.81
CA LEU A 374 30.18 -19.80 6.83
C LEU A 374 29.84 -21.24 6.36
N GLN A 375 29.45 -21.42 5.09
CA GLN A 375 29.29 -22.75 4.49
C GLN A 375 30.60 -23.56 4.49
N GLU A 376 31.74 -22.93 4.20
CA GLU A 376 33.05 -23.58 4.23
C GLU A 376 33.49 -23.92 5.66
N GLN A 377 33.26 -23.01 6.62
CA GLN A 377 33.52 -23.24 8.04
C GLN A 377 32.70 -24.42 8.59
N GLN A 378 31.41 -24.48 8.26
CA GLN A 378 30.54 -25.60 8.67
C GLN A 378 31.01 -26.93 8.09
N ALA A 379 31.51 -26.95 6.85
CA ALA A 379 32.11 -28.13 6.24
C ALA A 379 33.43 -28.56 6.92
N GLN A 380 34.21 -27.62 7.46
CA GLN A 380 35.38 -27.95 8.29
C GLN A 380 34.97 -28.52 9.66
N ILE A 381 33.97 -27.92 10.32
CA ILE A 381 33.42 -28.40 11.60
C ILE A 381 32.91 -29.84 11.46
N GLN A 382 32.20 -30.15 10.37
CA GLN A 382 31.71 -31.51 10.13
C GLN A 382 32.85 -32.53 9.95
N LYS A 383 33.89 -32.18 9.19
CA LYS A 383 35.10 -33.03 9.06
C LYS A 383 35.81 -33.24 10.40
N GLN A 384 35.87 -32.22 11.25
CA GLN A 384 36.44 -32.33 12.60
C GLN A 384 35.60 -33.23 13.50
N LYS A 385 34.26 -33.13 13.47
CA LYS A 385 33.35 -34.06 14.18
C LYS A 385 33.55 -35.51 13.75
N GLU A 386 33.64 -35.77 12.44
CA GLU A 386 33.94 -37.12 11.91
C GLU A 386 35.32 -37.64 12.29
N GLN A 387 36.31 -36.76 12.50
CA GLN A 387 37.62 -37.14 13.05
C GLN A 387 37.52 -37.47 14.54
N ILE A 388 36.79 -36.67 15.32
CA ILE A 388 36.55 -36.90 16.75
C ILE A 388 35.85 -38.26 16.97
N GLU A 389 34.80 -38.57 16.21
CA GLU A 389 34.12 -39.87 16.31
C GLU A 389 35.01 -41.06 15.92
N ARG A 390 35.85 -40.91 14.88
CA ARG A 390 36.86 -41.93 14.54
C ARG A 390 37.87 -42.14 15.67
N LEU A 391 38.34 -41.06 16.31
CA LEU A 391 39.27 -41.13 17.44
C LEU A 391 38.62 -41.74 18.68
N ARG A 392 37.35 -41.42 18.97
CA ARG A 392 36.55 -42.07 20.03
C ARG A 392 36.42 -43.58 19.80
N GLY A 393 36.06 -43.99 18.58
CA GLY A 393 35.99 -45.41 18.21
C GLY A 393 37.33 -46.14 18.41
N GLN A 394 38.44 -45.51 18.04
CA GLN A 394 39.79 -46.05 18.29
C GLN A 394 40.11 -46.15 19.79
N GLN A 395 39.73 -45.18 20.63
CA GLN A 395 39.90 -45.26 22.08
C GLN A 395 39.10 -46.41 22.70
N THR A 396 37.85 -46.62 22.28
CA THR A 396 37.02 -47.76 22.72
C THR A 396 37.66 -49.09 22.34
N GLN A 397 38.23 -49.20 21.13
CA GLN A 397 38.92 -50.41 20.67
C GLN A 397 40.20 -50.68 21.47
N ILE A 398 40.98 -49.64 21.80
CA ILE A 398 42.19 -49.75 22.64
C ILE A 398 41.80 -50.21 24.06
N ALA A 399 40.75 -49.65 24.65
CA ALA A 399 40.28 -50.04 25.98
C ALA A 399 39.81 -51.51 26.02
N ALA A 400 39.11 -51.99 24.98
CA ALA A 400 38.71 -53.38 24.85
C ALA A 400 39.93 -54.33 24.75
N LEU A 401 40.93 -53.97 23.95
CA LEU A 401 42.19 -54.73 23.83
C LEU A 401 43.00 -54.72 25.13
N GLN A 402 42.97 -53.64 25.91
CA GLN A 402 43.60 -53.59 27.23
C GLN A 402 42.90 -54.54 28.22
N ALA A 403 41.57 -54.56 28.26
CA ALA A 403 40.81 -55.50 29.08
C ALA A 403 41.08 -56.97 28.70
N GLU A 404 41.19 -57.29 27.41
CA GLU A 404 41.56 -58.63 26.93
C GLU A 404 43.00 -59.01 27.34
N VAL A 405 43.95 -58.09 27.21
CA VAL A 405 45.34 -58.28 27.64
C VAL A 405 45.46 -58.47 29.15
N ASP A 406 44.67 -57.77 29.96
CA ASP A 406 44.68 -57.92 31.41
C ASP A 406 44.03 -59.23 31.86
N ALA A 407 42.92 -59.65 31.23
CA ALA A 407 42.36 -60.99 31.42
C ALA A 407 43.36 -62.12 31.06
N LEU A 408 44.16 -61.93 30.00
CA LEU A 408 45.23 -62.87 29.62
C LEU A 408 46.43 -62.88 30.60
N LYS A 409 46.69 -61.77 31.31
CA LYS A 409 47.68 -61.73 32.40
C LYS A 409 47.17 -62.45 33.65
N GLU A 410 45.92 -62.22 34.03
CA GLU A 410 45.29 -62.93 35.16
C GLU A 410 45.21 -64.43 34.90
N GLY A 411 44.84 -64.85 33.69
CA GLY A 411 44.84 -66.25 33.27
C GLY A 411 46.23 -66.93 33.31
N ARG A 412 47.33 -66.17 33.20
CA ARG A 412 48.70 -66.69 33.37
C ARG A 412 49.14 -66.83 34.84
N SER A 413 48.38 -66.29 35.79
CA SER A 413 48.68 -66.39 37.22
C SER A 413 48.31 -67.76 37.83
N GLN A 414 47.42 -68.53 37.19
CA GLN A 414 46.85 -69.77 37.75
C GLN A 414 47.20 -71.05 36.97
N THR A 415 48.48 -71.29 36.68
CA THR A 415 48.93 -72.61 36.18
C THR A 415 50.11 -73.19 36.96
N ALA A 416 49.83 -73.82 38.10
CA ALA A 416 50.71 -74.78 38.74
C ALA A 416 49.89 -75.89 39.44
N GLY A 417 49.93 -77.12 38.91
CA GLY A 417 49.40 -78.31 39.61
C GLY A 417 48.31 -79.12 38.89
N TRP A 418 48.69 -79.91 37.89
CA TRP A 418 48.31 -81.33 37.68
C TRP A 418 46.92 -81.78 38.20
N GLY A 419 45.96 -82.12 37.34
CA GLY A 419 45.85 -83.49 36.82
C GLY A 419 44.39 -83.84 36.40
N PRO A 420 44.14 -84.94 35.65
CA PRO A 420 43.11 -84.92 34.59
C PRO A 420 41.90 -85.86 34.76
N ALA A 421 40.74 -85.48 34.22
CA ALA A 421 39.73 -86.38 33.63
C ALA A 421 38.65 -85.61 32.82
N ALA A 422 38.39 -86.04 31.58
CA ALA A 422 37.18 -85.84 30.72
C ALA A 422 36.49 -84.44 30.60
N GLY A 423 35.95 -84.00 29.47
CA GLY A 423 35.82 -84.63 28.15
C GLY A 423 34.41 -84.43 27.54
N GLY A 424 34.25 -83.43 26.66
CA GLY A 424 33.00 -83.15 25.91
C GLY A 424 31.89 -82.44 26.72
N LEU A 425 30.81 -81.93 26.12
CA LEU A 425 30.52 -81.55 24.72
C LEU A 425 29.27 -80.61 24.71
N LEU A 426 29.02 -79.92 23.58
CA LEU A 426 27.89 -79.05 23.21
C LEU A 426 26.52 -79.21 23.94
N GLY A 427 25.84 -78.07 24.16
CA GLY A 427 24.51 -77.96 24.78
C GLY A 427 23.28 -78.15 23.87
N PHE A 428 22.10 -77.70 24.34
CA PHE A 428 20.84 -77.61 23.56
C PHE A 428 19.78 -76.70 24.21
N LEU A 429 18.88 -76.14 23.38
CA LEU A 429 17.62 -75.46 23.74
C LEU A 429 16.52 -76.45 24.17
N LEU A 430 15.50 -76.01 24.93
CA LEU A 430 14.10 -75.96 24.44
C LEU A 430 13.03 -75.47 25.45
N LEU A 431 11.97 -74.90 24.85
CA LEU A 431 10.68 -74.42 25.36
C LEU A 431 9.79 -75.44 26.10
N GLY A 432 8.78 -74.95 26.83
CA GLY A 432 7.49 -75.64 27.02
C GLY A 432 6.84 -75.49 28.40
N GLY A 433 5.68 -74.80 28.50
CA GLY A 433 4.94 -74.60 29.77
C GLY A 433 3.71 -75.51 29.94
N CYS A 434 3.03 -75.41 31.09
CA CYS A 434 1.69 -75.96 31.32
C CYS A 434 0.96 -75.25 32.50
N ILE A 435 -0.39 -75.27 32.48
CA ILE A 435 -1.30 -74.55 33.40
C ILE A 435 -2.04 -75.54 34.32
N VAL A 436 -2.29 -75.20 35.59
CA VAL A 436 -3.35 -75.78 36.46
C VAL A 436 -3.98 -74.69 37.36
N ALA A 437 -5.23 -74.88 37.81
CA ALA A 437 -6.19 -73.81 38.12
C ALA A 437 -6.64 -73.64 39.60
N VAL A 438 -7.01 -72.39 39.93
CA VAL A 438 -8.17 -71.89 40.71
C VAL A 438 -8.49 -72.44 42.13
N ARG A 439 -8.80 -71.50 43.04
CA ARG A 439 -9.81 -71.69 44.12
C ARG A 439 -10.69 -70.45 44.30
N ARG A 440 -12.00 -70.65 44.54
CA ARG A 440 -13.05 -69.61 44.64
C ARG A 440 -13.52 -69.38 46.09
N TRP A 441 -13.90 -68.14 46.39
CA TRP A 441 -15.02 -67.62 47.23
C TRP A 441 -14.96 -66.08 47.13
N GLY A 442 -16.03 -65.27 47.07
CA GLY A 442 -17.48 -65.53 47.04
C GLY A 442 -18.23 -64.37 46.35
N THR A 443 -19.50 -64.12 46.70
CA THR A 443 -20.40 -63.06 46.13
C THR A 443 -21.39 -62.58 47.21
N PRO A 444 -21.99 -61.36 47.17
CA PRO A 444 -22.46 -60.70 45.93
C PRO A 444 -22.41 -59.15 45.81
N HIS A 445 -22.69 -58.69 44.58
CA HIS A 445 -23.05 -57.32 44.14
C HIS A 445 -21.95 -56.26 43.94
N ALA A 446 -21.05 -56.52 43.00
CA ALA A 446 -20.62 -55.53 42.00
C ALA A 446 -20.23 -56.29 40.72
N ALA A 447 -20.75 -55.90 39.54
CA ALA A 447 -20.41 -56.55 38.28
C ALA A 447 -19.17 -55.90 37.65
N SER A 448 -18.01 -56.06 38.30
CA SER A 448 -16.73 -55.63 37.75
C SER A 448 -16.28 -56.61 36.65
N LEU A 449 -16.21 -56.14 35.41
CA LEU A 449 -15.71 -56.93 34.28
C LEU A 449 -14.18 -56.84 34.25
N LEU A 450 -13.52 -57.74 34.97
CA LEU A 450 -12.05 -57.83 35.01
C LEU A 450 -11.52 -58.56 33.76
N VAL A 451 -10.89 -57.82 32.83
CA VAL A 451 -10.31 -58.39 31.61
C VAL A 451 -8.85 -58.78 31.86
N LEU A 452 -8.61 -60.05 32.20
CA LEU A 452 -7.27 -60.66 32.11
C LEU A 452 -7.17 -61.47 30.81
N ALA A 453 -6.56 -60.89 29.77
CA ALA A 453 -6.28 -61.55 28.50
C ALA A 453 -4.76 -61.58 28.24
N GLY A 454 -4.18 -62.78 28.17
CA GLY A 454 -2.80 -62.96 27.73
C GLY A 454 -2.73 -63.01 26.20
N MET A 455 -2.17 -61.97 25.58
CA MET A 455 -1.79 -61.88 24.14
C MET A 455 -2.85 -62.31 23.10
N GLY A 456 -4.13 -62.28 23.44
CA GLY A 456 -5.24 -62.55 22.51
C GLY A 456 -6.30 -61.47 22.62
N ALA A 457 -6.63 -60.82 21.50
CA ALA A 457 -7.62 -59.74 21.45
C ALA A 457 -9.02 -60.24 21.84
N LEU A 458 -9.71 -59.47 22.68
CA LEU A 458 -11.07 -59.75 23.16
C LEU A 458 -12.03 -58.72 22.57
N LEU A 459 -12.78 -59.10 21.53
CA LEU A 459 -13.89 -58.27 21.03
C LEU A 459 -15.03 -58.26 22.05
N LEU A 460 -15.36 -57.09 22.59
CA LEU A 460 -16.51 -56.86 23.46
C LEU A 460 -17.67 -56.21 22.69
N GLY A 461 -18.67 -57.00 22.31
CA GLY A 461 -19.91 -56.50 21.75
C GLY A 461 -20.91 -56.10 22.83
N THR A 462 -20.98 -54.80 23.15
CA THR A 462 -21.84 -54.15 24.17
C THR A 462 -21.62 -54.59 25.63
N ALA A 463 -21.45 -53.61 26.52
CA ALA A 463 -21.31 -53.87 27.96
C ALA A 463 -22.66 -54.27 28.61
N PRO A 464 -22.67 -55.15 29.63
CA PRO A 464 -23.88 -55.43 30.37
C PRO A 464 -24.30 -54.21 31.22
N ALA A 465 -25.59 -53.89 31.21
CA ALA A 465 -26.19 -52.70 31.85
C ALA A 465 -26.15 -52.64 33.40
N SER A 466 -25.22 -53.37 34.04
CA SER A 466 -25.05 -53.48 35.49
C SER A 466 -23.60 -53.35 35.98
N ALA A 467 -22.64 -53.07 35.08
CA ALA A 467 -21.26 -52.79 35.46
C ALA A 467 -21.14 -51.40 36.11
N GLN A 468 -20.32 -51.28 37.16
CA GLN A 468 -20.00 -49.99 37.81
C GLN A 468 -18.59 -49.50 37.47
N THR A 469 -17.69 -50.40 37.07
CA THR A 469 -16.32 -50.05 36.67
C THR A 469 -15.80 -51.06 35.65
N VAL A 470 -15.13 -50.57 34.61
CA VAL A 470 -14.32 -51.34 33.66
C VAL A 470 -12.87 -50.92 33.88
N THR A 471 -12.01 -51.88 34.20
CA THR A 471 -10.63 -51.60 34.63
C THR A 471 -9.66 -52.39 33.76
N ILE A 472 -8.72 -51.70 33.12
CA ILE A 472 -7.69 -52.29 32.26
C ILE A 472 -6.35 -52.18 33.01
N GLN A 473 -5.71 -53.33 33.27
CA GLN A 473 -4.52 -53.43 34.14
C GLN A 473 -3.51 -54.46 33.59
N ASN A 474 -2.32 -54.51 34.19
CA ASN A 474 -1.27 -55.50 33.91
C ASN A 474 -0.80 -55.53 32.44
N GLY A 475 -0.69 -54.35 31.81
CA GLY A 475 -0.20 -54.25 30.42
C GLY A 475 -1.16 -54.78 29.36
N ALA A 476 -2.43 -55.04 29.70
CA ALA A 476 -3.43 -55.49 28.74
C ALA A 476 -3.78 -54.37 27.74
N SER A 477 -3.86 -54.72 26.45
CA SER A 477 -4.36 -53.85 25.39
C SER A 477 -5.76 -54.30 24.96
N VAL A 478 -6.76 -53.42 25.09
CA VAL A 478 -8.13 -53.68 24.62
C VAL A 478 -8.39 -52.79 23.40
N SER A 479 -8.64 -53.38 22.23
CA SER A 479 -8.91 -52.63 21.00
C SER A 479 -10.40 -52.52 20.68
N VAL A 480 -10.84 -51.32 20.29
CA VAL A 480 -12.18 -51.06 19.73
C VAL A 480 -12.03 -50.79 18.22
N GLU A 481 -12.49 -51.73 17.40
CA GLU A 481 -12.19 -51.76 15.96
C GLU A 481 -13.46 -51.79 15.09
N ASN A 482 -13.29 -51.58 13.78
CA ASN A 482 -14.32 -51.74 12.75
C ASN A 482 -15.60 -50.89 12.95
N GLY A 483 -15.47 -49.64 13.41
CA GLY A 483 -16.63 -48.77 13.65
C GLY A 483 -17.48 -49.15 14.87
N SER A 484 -16.99 -50.05 15.73
CA SER A 484 -17.73 -50.47 16.93
C SER A 484 -17.79 -49.34 17.96
N VAL A 485 -18.96 -49.17 18.59
CA VAL A 485 -19.15 -48.26 19.72
C VAL A 485 -19.14 -49.06 21.02
N PHE A 486 -18.19 -48.78 21.90
CA PHE A 486 -18.16 -49.31 23.26
C PHE A 486 -18.79 -48.29 24.22
N ASP A 487 -20.12 -48.38 24.35
CA ASP A 487 -20.90 -47.53 25.27
C ASP A 487 -20.72 -48.00 26.72
N LEU A 488 -20.29 -47.08 27.59
CA LEU A 488 -20.14 -47.29 29.03
C LEU A 488 -21.49 -47.20 29.79
N GLY A 489 -22.60 -46.92 29.10
CA GLY A 489 -23.90 -46.70 29.71
C GLY A 489 -23.86 -45.53 30.70
N THR A 490 -24.80 -45.46 31.65
CA THR A 490 -24.95 -44.31 32.57
C THR A 490 -24.17 -44.39 33.88
N ASN A 491 -23.72 -45.59 34.29
CA ASN A 491 -23.18 -45.84 35.64
C ASN A 491 -21.78 -46.48 35.67
N THR A 492 -21.15 -46.75 34.52
CA THR A 492 -19.81 -47.34 34.45
C THR A 492 -18.74 -46.24 34.41
N VAL A 493 -17.60 -46.47 35.05
CA VAL A 493 -16.38 -45.66 34.89
C VAL A 493 -15.29 -46.53 34.25
N LEU A 494 -14.55 -45.97 33.29
CA LEU A 494 -13.34 -46.56 32.72
C LEU A 494 -12.14 -46.20 33.62
N VAL A 495 -11.26 -47.16 33.87
CA VAL A 495 -10.01 -46.95 34.60
C VAL A 495 -8.87 -47.62 33.84
N GLU A 496 -7.91 -46.82 33.38
CA GLU A 496 -6.69 -47.26 32.70
C GLU A 496 -5.52 -47.15 33.69
N GLU A 497 -4.77 -48.23 33.92
CA GLU A 497 -3.60 -48.22 34.82
C GLU A 497 -2.31 -47.98 34.04
N GLU A 498 -2.02 -46.71 33.76
CA GLU A 498 -0.89 -46.24 32.93
C GLU A 498 0.47 -46.77 33.38
N SER A 499 0.72 -46.81 34.69
CA SER A 499 1.95 -47.34 35.30
C SER A 499 2.22 -48.82 34.98
N SER A 500 1.20 -49.55 34.51
CA SER A 500 1.29 -50.94 34.06
C SER A 500 1.40 -51.11 32.54
N GLY A 501 1.35 -50.01 31.77
CA GLY A 501 1.30 -50.03 30.30
C GLY A 501 -0.02 -50.55 29.72
N ALA A 502 -1.05 -50.69 30.58
CA ALA A 502 -2.40 -51.08 30.18
C ALA A 502 -3.08 -49.95 29.42
N ARG A 503 -3.75 -50.27 28.30
CA ARG A 503 -4.32 -49.28 27.40
C ARG A 503 -5.56 -49.77 26.68
N LEU A 504 -6.53 -48.88 26.57
CA LEU A 504 -7.52 -48.93 25.53
C LEU A 504 -6.90 -48.37 24.23
N THR A 505 -7.14 -49.05 23.12
CA THR A 505 -6.76 -48.60 21.78
C THR A 505 -7.95 -48.69 20.85
N GLY A 506 -7.86 -48.08 19.67
CA GLY A 506 -8.91 -48.17 18.68
C GLY A 506 -8.36 -47.91 17.27
N GLY A 507 -8.99 -48.54 16.29
CA GLY A 507 -8.87 -48.10 14.90
C GLY A 507 -9.98 -47.10 14.62
N THR A 508 -10.97 -47.52 13.83
CA THR A 508 -12.19 -46.74 13.57
C THR A 508 -13.28 -46.89 14.65
N GLY A 509 -13.00 -47.56 15.76
CA GLY A 509 -13.95 -47.73 16.87
C GLY A 509 -13.82 -46.62 17.93
N VAL A 510 -14.86 -46.44 18.74
CA VAL A 510 -14.95 -45.35 19.73
C VAL A 510 -15.52 -45.83 21.07
N VAL A 511 -15.22 -45.09 22.13
CA VAL A 511 -15.86 -45.26 23.45
C VAL A 511 -16.78 -44.08 23.71
N THR A 512 -17.98 -44.36 24.24
CA THR A 512 -18.99 -43.33 24.48
C THR A 512 -19.50 -43.39 25.91
N ALA A 513 -19.76 -42.22 26.50
CA ALA A 513 -20.46 -42.10 27.77
C ALA A 513 -21.35 -40.84 27.79
N THR A 514 -22.59 -40.98 28.25
CA THR A 514 -23.49 -39.85 28.50
C THR A 514 -23.68 -39.65 30.01
N ARG A 515 -23.27 -38.50 30.56
CA ARG A 515 -23.43 -38.16 31.98
C ARG A 515 -24.13 -36.81 32.13
N THR A 516 -24.81 -36.60 33.25
CA THR A 516 -25.28 -35.27 33.62
C THR A 516 -24.09 -34.45 34.15
N VAL A 517 -23.80 -33.30 33.52
CA VAL A 517 -22.73 -32.38 33.92
C VAL A 517 -23.37 -31.04 34.33
N ASN A 518 -23.62 -30.89 35.63
CA ASN A 518 -24.27 -29.70 36.21
C ASN A 518 -23.23 -28.63 36.58
N ALA A 519 -23.62 -27.35 36.62
CA ALA A 519 -22.73 -26.28 37.06
C ALA A 519 -22.73 -26.03 38.59
N PRO A 520 -21.62 -25.51 39.15
CA PRO A 520 -20.26 -25.65 38.66
C PRO A 520 -19.70 -27.00 39.11
N SER A 521 -19.26 -27.84 38.18
CA SER A 521 -18.56 -29.08 38.51
C SER A 521 -17.38 -29.30 37.56
N SER A 522 -16.25 -29.72 38.13
CA SER A 522 -15.11 -30.27 37.39
C SER A 522 -15.31 -31.78 37.35
N VAL A 523 -15.61 -32.32 36.17
CA VAL A 523 -16.02 -33.72 36.00
C VAL A 523 -15.26 -34.34 34.82
N ASP A 524 -14.49 -35.39 35.10
CA ASP A 524 -14.11 -36.38 34.09
C ASP A 524 -15.34 -37.26 33.81
N VAL A 525 -15.88 -37.14 32.60
CA VAL A 525 -17.09 -37.85 32.19
C VAL A 525 -16.75 -39.33 31.98
N ALA A 526 -17.03 -40.12 33.02
CA ALA A 526 -16.87 -41.58 33.05
C ALA A 526 -15.42 -42.10 32.97
N GLY A 527 -14.41 -41.28 33.27
CA GLY A 527 -13.00 -41.71 33.23
C GLY A 527 -12.44 -41.76 31.81
N LEU A 528 -12.85 -40.83 30.95
CA LEU A 528 -12.46 -40.82 29.55
C LEU A 528 -11.23 -39.94 29.28
N GLY A 529 -10.91 -39.00 30.17
CA GLY A 529 -9.78 -38.07 30.02
C GLY A 529 -10.14 -36.70 29.43
N ALA A 530 -11.42 -36.33 29.48
CA ALA A 530 -11.91 -35.00 29.14
C ALA A 530 -12.56 -34.40 30.39
N VAL A 531 -11.80 -33.57 31.12
CA VAL A 531 -12.27 -32.92 32.33
C VAL A 531 -12.91 -31.60 31.94
N ILE A 532 -14.22 -31.50 32.11
CA ILE A 532 -14.99 -30.30 31.78
C ILE A 532 -15.33 -29.55 33.06
N THR A 533 -15.14 -28.23 33.05
CA THR A 533 -15.67 -27.29 34.03
C THR A 533 -16.49 -26.22 33.30
N SER A 534 -17.70 -25.90 33.76
CA SER A 534 -18.49 -24.79 33.19
C SER A 534 -19.32 -24.09 34.27
N SER A 535 -19.57 -22.80 34.04
CA SER A 535 -20.51 -21.99 34.83
C SER A 535 -21.98 -22.26 34.47
N GLN A 536 -22.25 -22.93 33.34
CA GLN A 536 -23.57 -23.28 32.82
C GLN A 536 -23.86 -24.78 32.95
N ASP A 537 -25.13 -25.14 33.19
CA ASP A 537 -25.56 -26.54 33.22
C ASP A 537 -25.61 -27.11 31.80
N LEU A 538 -24.75 -28.10 31.52
CA LEU A 538 -24.65 -28.76 30.21
C LEU A 538 -25.70 -29.88 30.04
N GLY A 539 -26.40 -30.24 31.11
CA GLY A 539 -27.38 -31.33 31.14
C GLY A 539 -26.73 -32.68 30.85
N GLN A 540 -27.44 -33.56 30.14
CA GLN A 540 -26.87 -34.83 29.69
C GLN A 540 -25.88 -34.61 28.55
N THR A 541 -24.60 -34.49 28.91
CA THR A 541 -23.49 -34.36 27.97
C THR A 541 -23.01 -35.74 27.54
N THR A 542 -22.90 -35.95 26.23
CA THR A 542 -22.30 -37.15 25.65
C THR A 542 -20.86 -36.84 25.24
N ILE A 543 -19.92 -37.65 25.71
CA ILE A 543 -18.53 -37.63 25.23
C ILE A 543 -18.25 -38.92 24.48
N VAL A 544 -17.66 -38.79 23.29
CA VAL A 544 -17.11 -39.88 22.49
C VAL A 544 -15.59 -39.72 22.44
N ARG A 545 -14.82 -40.67 23.00
CA ARG A 545 -13.36 -40.74 22.83
C ARG A 545 -13.04 -41.67 21.67
N GLY A 546 -12.25 -41.19 20.71
CA GLY A 546 -11.64 -42.00 19.66
C GLY A 546 -10.11 -42.00 19.77
N HIS A 547 -9.49 -43.07 19.28
CA HIS A 547 -8.05 -43.34 19.40
C HIS A 547 -7.34 -43.32 18.04
N ALA A 548 -7.71 -42.36 17.19
CA ALA A 548 -7.21 -42.23 15.83
C ALA A 548 -6.59 -40.84 15.61
N VAL A 549 -5.46 -40.81 14.91
CA VAL A 549 -4.86 -39.58 14.38
C VAL A 549 -5.89 -38.86 13.50
N GLN A 550 -6.10 -37.58 13.76
CA GLN A 550 -6.89 -36.68 12.93
C GLN A 550 -5.94 -36.01 11.94
N THR A 551 -6.37 -35.87 10.69
CA THR A 551 -5.52 -35.39 9.60
C THR A 551 -6.23 -34.31 8.81
N ASP A 552 -5.57 -33.17 8.64
CA ASP A 552 -6.01 -32.07 7.79
C ASP A 552 -4.76 -31.52 7.08
N ASN A 553 -4.85 -31.25 5.77
CA ASN A 553 -3.74 -30.78 4.92
C ASN A 553 -2.35 -31.45 5.10
N ASN A 554 -2.31 -32.74 5.47
CA ASN A 554 -1.12 -33.54 5.82
C ASN A 554 -0.46 -33.23 7.16
N ASN A 555 -1.01 -32.33 7.98
CA ASN A 555 -0.66 -32.24 9.39
C ASN A 555 -1.44 -33.33 10.16
N GLU A 556 -0.80 -33.92 11.17
CA GLU A 556 -1.34 -35.02 11.95
C GLU A 556 -1.46 -34.62 13.42
N SER A 557 -2.62 -34.88 14.04
CA SER A 557 -2.81 -34.72 15.48
C SER A 557 -2.14 -35.85 16.28
N ILE A 558 -2.21 -35.77 17.62
CA ILE A 558 -2.06 -36.96 18.47
C ILE A 558 -3.13 -38.01 18.11
N ALA A 559 -2.89 -39.28 18.45
CA ALA A 559 -3.80 -40.39 18.22
C ALA A 559 -5.02 -40.42 19.19
N ARG A 560 -5.59 -39.26 19.52
CA ARG A 560 -6.78 -39.11 20.37
C ARG A 560 -7.64 -37.92 19.92
N TYR A 561 -8.96 -38.09 19.94
CA TYR A 561 -9.92 -36.99 19.85
C TYR A 561 -11.13 -37.22 20.77
N TYR A 562 -11.85 -36.14 21.08
CA TYR A 562 -13.15 -36.18 21.76
C TYR A 562 -14.22 -35.50 20.92
N ASP A 563 -15.37 -36.14 20.69
CA ASP A 563 -16.61 -35.44 20.35
C ASP A 563 -17.38 -35.14 21.64
N ILE A 564 -17.63 -33.88 21.94
CA ILE A 564 -18.30 -33.44 23.16
C ILE A 564 -19.61 -32.75 22.76
N GLN A 565 -20.74 -33.35 23.15
CA GLN A 565 -22.08 -32.87 22.80
C GLN A 565 -22.94 -32.67 24.07
N PRO A 566 -23.07 -31.43 24.56
CA PRO A 566 -24.06 -31.06 25.57
C PRO A 566 -25.49 -31.35 25.11
N GLY A 567 -26.36 -31.71 26.07
CA GLY A 567 -27.72 -32.19 25.79
C GLY A 567 -28.83 -31.15 25.93
N GLN A 568 -28.50 -29.92 26.32
CA GLN A 568 -29.46 -28.81 26.41
C GLN A 568 -28.97 -27.56 25.69
N ASN A 569 -27.91 -26.92 26.20
CA ASN A 569 -27.33 -25.70 25.61
C ASN A 569 -25.88 -25.98 25.20
N ASN A 570 -25.47 -25.50 24.02
CA ASN A 570 -24.10 -25.62 23.50
C ASN A 570 -23.62 -24.30 22.89
N SER A 571 -23.80 -23.21 23.63
CA SER A 571 -23.49 -21.83 23.18
C SER A 571 -23.40 -20.90 24.40
N GLY A 572 -22.38 -20.03 24.45
CA GLY A 572 -22.16 -19.11 25.56
C GLY A 572 -21.84 -19.82 26.88
N LEU A 573 -21.10 -20.93 26.81
CA LEU A 573 -20.88 -21.83 27.95
C LEU A 573 -19.82 -21.35 28.95
N ASP A 574 -18.90 -20.46 28.52
CA ASP A 574 -17.72 -20.03 29.29
C ASP A 574 -17.06 -21.21 30.03
N ALA A 575 -16.74 -22.25 29.26
CA ALA A 575 -16.28 -23.53 29.78
C ALA A 575 -14.75 -23.65 29.72
N THR A 576 -14.22 -24.52 30.58
CA THR A 576 -12.83 -24.97 30.57
C THR A 576 -12.79 -26.45 30.22
N LEU A 577 -11.95 -26.81 29.24
CA LEU A 577 -11.60 -28.19 28.91
C LEU A 577 -10.15 -28.43 29.32
N GLU A 578 -9.95 -29.39 30.20
CA GLU A 578 -8.64 -30.02 30.43
C GLU A 578 -8.64 -31.37 29.69
N PHE A 579 -7.81 -31.44 28.65
CA PHE A 579 -7.63 -32.59 27.78
C PHE A 579 -6.44 -33.41 28.30
N THR A 580 -6.68 -34.67 28.67
CA THR A 580 -5.61 -35.59 29.08
C THR A 580 -5.20 -36.54 27.94
N TYR A 581 -3.92 -36.83 27.84
CA TYR A 581 -3.30 -37.71 26.84
C TYR A 581 -2.31 -38.69 27.50
N VAL A 582 -1.69 -39.57 26.71
CA VAL A 582 -0.55 -40.39 27.16
C VAL A 582 0.57 -40.36 26.11
N ASP A 583 1.82 -40.50 26.55
CA ASP A 583 3.03 -40.38 25.72
C ASP A 583 2.96 -41.26 24.45
N ALA A 584 2.35 -42.44 24.58
CA ALA A 584 2.20 -43.42 23.50
C ALA A 584 1.21 -42.99 22.40
N GLU A 585 0.37 -41.98 22.64
CA GLU A 585 -0.58 -41.42 21.67
C GLU A 585 -0.01 -40.19 20.95
N LEU A 586 1.15 -39.65 21.35
CA LEU A 586 1.70 -38.37 20.84
C LEU A 586 1.94 -38.32 19.32
N ASN A 587 1.91 -39.45 18.61
CA ASN A 587 2.17 -39.53 17.16
C ASN A 587 3.50 -38.89 16.70
N GLY A 588 4.49 -38.80 17.60
CA GLY A 588 5.78 -38.15 17.35
C GLY A 588 5.79 -36.63 17.53
N LEU A 589 4.67 -36.02 17.92
CA LEU A 589 4.61 -34.62 18.31
C LEU A 589 5.30 -34.38 19.67
N SER A 590 5.72 -33.14 19.93
CA SER A 590 6.33 -32.77 21.21
C SER A 590 5.29 -32.25 22.19
N GLU A 591 5.32 -32.73 23.43
CA GLU A 591 4.48 -32.24 24.53
C GLU A 591 4.63 -30.73 24.76
N SER A 592 5.80 -30.16 24.45
CA SER A 592 6.05 -28.72 24.55
C SER A 592 5.45 -27.88 23.41
N SER A 593 4.95 -28.50 22.34
CA SER A 593 4.25 -27.83 21.24
C SER A 593 2.76 -28.17 21.15
N LEU A 594 2.20 -28.96 22.07
CA LEU A 594 0.78 -29.30 22.03
C LEU A 594 -0.11 -28.07 22.32
N VAL A 595 -1.12 -27.90 21.47
CA VAL A 595 -2.25 -26.94 21.61
C VAL A 595 -3.56 -27.62 21.22
N LEU A 596 -4.70 -27.11 21.71
CA LEU A 596 -6.01 -27.62 21.33
C LEU A 596 -6.41 -27.16 19.93
N PHE A 597 -6.94 -28.09 19.14
CA PHE A 597 -7.63 -27.86 17.88
C PHE A 597 -9.08 -28.31 18.03
N ARG A 598 -10.01 -27.57 17.42
CA ARG A 598 -11.45 -27.89 17.37
C ARG A 598 -11.89 -28.15 15.93
N SER A 599 -12.98 -28.90 15.76
CA SER A 599 -13.60 -29.15 14.46
C SER A 599 -15.12 -29.16 14.60
N GLU A 600 -15.81 -28.40 13.75
CA GLU A 600 -17.29 -28.30 13.75
C GLU A 600 -17.95 -29.28 12.78
N ASP A 601 -17.21 -29.81 11.80
CA ASP A 601 -17.70 -30.69 10.74
C ASP A 601 -17.46 -32.18 11.02
N GLY A 602 -17.13 -32.53 12.27
CA GLY A 602 -16.90 -33.92 12.70
C GLY A 602 -15.51 -34.46 12.34
N GLY A 603 -14.52 -33.58 12.21
CA GLY A 603 -13.12 -33.92 11.97
C GLY A 603 -12.71 -33.97 10.51
N SER A 604 -13.40 -33.24 9.62
CA SER A 604 -12.99 -33.08 8.22
C SER A 604 -12.10 -31.84 8.02
N THR A 605 -12.29 -30.79 8.83
CA THR A 605 -11.43 -29.60 8.93
C THR A 605 -11.23 -29.20 10.39
N TYR A 606 -10.08 -28.61 10.73
CA TYR A 606 -9.76 -28.17 12.09
C TYR A 606 -9.28 -26.72 12.18
N THR A 607 -9.71 -26.04 13.24
CA THR A 607 -9.30 -24.68 13.61
C THR A 607 -8.51 -24.69 14.92
N THR A 608 -7.54 -23.78 15.07
CA THR A 608 -6.69 -23.72 16.28
C THR A 608 -7.47 -23.04 17.41
N ALA A 609 -7.67 -23.74 18.53
CA ALA A 609 -8.36 -23.19 19.69
C ALA A 609 -7.40 -22.66 20.77
N GLY A 610 -6.14 -23.13 20.79
CA GLY A 610 -5.08 -22.61 21.67
C GLY A 610 -4.92 -23.38 22.99
N TYR A 611 -4.39 -22.72 24.02
CA TYR A 611 -4.22 -23.26 25.37
C TYR A 611 -4.00 -22.12 26.38
N ASP A 612 -4.43 -22.33 27.63
CA ASP A 612 -4.06 -21.48 28.78
C ASP A 612 -2.86 -22.09 29.54
N SER A 613 -2.78 -23.42 29.61
CA SER A 613 -1.69 -24.14 30.24
C SER A 613 -1.47 -25.54 29.65
N ARG A 614 -0.24 -26.05 29.81
CA ARG A 614 0.17 -27.40 29.40
C ARG A 614 1.16 -27.96 30.42
N ASP A 615 0.95 -29.21 30.84
CA ASP A 615 1.79 -29.91 31.83
C ASP A 615 2.20 -31.29 31.29
N ALA A 616 3.44 -31.40 30.83
CA ALA A 616 4.05 -32.64 30.32
C ALA A 616 4.47 -33.63 31.43
N SER A 617 4.21 -33.31 32.70
CA SER A 617 4.37 -34.25 33.83
C SER A 617 3.04 -34.81 34.34
N ALA A 618 1.93 -34.13 34.01
CA ALA A 618 0.56 -34.58 34.25
C ALA A 618 -0.16 -35.05 32.96
N ASN A 619 0.49 -34.91 31.80
CA ASN A 619 -0.05 -35.18 30.46
C ASN A 619 -1.37 -34.47 30.17
N THR A 620 -1.41 -33.15 30.45
CA THR A 620 -2.60 -32.30 30.24
C THR A 620 -2.34 -31.07 29.37
N VAL A 621 -3.37 -30.64 28.65
CA VAL A 621 -3.49 -29.31 28.02
C VAL A 621 -4.86 -28.74 28.37
N THR A 622 -4.90 -27.50 28.86
CA THR A 622 -6.11 -26.87 29.41
C THR A 622 -6.41 -25.54 28.72
N LEU A 623 -7.67 -25.29 28.39
CA LEU A 623 -8.18 -24.07 27.75
C LEU A 623 -9.54 -23.68 28.34
N GLY A 624 -9.67 -22.43 28.78
CA GLY A 624 -10.91 -21.77 29.22
C GLY A 624 -11.60 -20.97 28.11
N GLY A 625 -12.67 -20.26 28.46
CA GLY A 625 -13.41 -19.40 27.52
C GLY A 625 -14.13 -20.13 26.39
N ILE A 626 -14.35 -21.45 26.52
CA ILE A 626 -14.98 -22.26 25.46
C ILE A 626 -16.48 -21.96 25.41
N ASP A 627 -16.91 -21.25 24.37
CA ASP A 627 -18.31 -20.89 24.13
C ASP A 627 -19.19 -22.07 23.73
N SER A 628 -18.65 -23.05 23.02
CA SER A 628 -19.35 -24.24 22.53
C SER A 628 -18.41 -25.43 22.36
N PHE A 629 -18.94 -26.64 22.54
CA PHE A 629 -18.24 -27.89 22.31
C PHE A 629 -18.56 -28.51 20.94
N SER A 630 -17.65 -29.33 20.44
CA SER A 630 -17.65 -29.95 19.11
C SER A 630 -16.65 -31.13 19.12
N ARG A 631 -15.90 -31.40 18.04
CA ARG A 631 -14.73 -32.29 18.09
C ARG A 631 -13.48 -31.54 18.57
N TRP A 632 -12.66 -32.16 19.41
CA TRP A 632 -11.42 -31.63 19.95
C TRP A 632 -10.25 -32.63 19.87
N THR A 633 -9.04 -32.16 19.57
CA THR A 633 -7.78 -32.93 19.56
C THR A 633 -6.58 -32.04 19.92
N LEU A 634 -5.38 -32.62 20.04
CA LEU A 634 -4.13 -31.89 20.24
C LEU A 634 -3.20 -32.02 19.02
N GLY A 635 -2.58 -30.91 18.63
CA GLY A 635 -1.63 -30.83 17.50
C GLY A 635 -0.47 -29.88 17.80
N ASP A 636 0.46 -29.72 16.85
CA ASP A 636 1.69 -28.93 17.04
C ASP A 636 1.49 -27.43 16.72
N GLU A 637 1.83 -26.56 17.68
CA GLU A 637 1.79 -25.09 17.61
C GLU A 637 2.56 -24.51 16.42
N SER A 638 3.61 -25.20 15.94
CA SER A 638 4.44 -24.78 14.80
C SER A 638 3.90 -25.22 13.43
N GLN A 639 2.86 -26.05 13.41
CA GLN A 639 2.15 -26.51 12.21
C GLN A 639 0.66 -26.15 12.28
N PRO A 640 0.30 -24.85 12.40
CA PRO A 640 -1.09 -24.44 12.38
C PRO A 640 -1.77 -24.90 11.08
N LEU A 641 -3.00 -25.38 11.23
CA LEU A 641 -3.91 -25.65 10.13
C LEU A 641 -4.43 -24.33 9.53
N PRO A 642 -4.91 -24.34 8.27
CA PRO A 642 -4.63 -23.29 7.30
C PRO A 642 -5.25 -21.92 7.62
N VAL A 643 -4.67 -20.89 6.99
CA VAL A 643 -5.11 -19.48 6.98
C VAL A 643 -6.63 -19.32 7.03
N GLU A 644 -7.13 -18.87 8.17
CA GLU A 644 -8.55 -18.54 8.35
C GLU A 644 -8.82 -17.11 7.84
N LEU A 645 -9.60 -17.03 6.76
CA LEU A 645 -10.20 -15.78 6.28
C LEU A 645 -11.31 -15.36 7.28
N ALA A 646 -11.04 -14.36 8.11
CA ALA A 646 -11.98 -13.80 9.09
C ALA A 646 -13.27 -13.26 8.43
N GLY A 647 -13.15 -12.82 7.18
CA GLY A 647 -14.25 -12.42 6.32
C GLY A 647 -13.74 -11.91 4.98
N PHE A 648 -14.55 -12.08 3.94
CA PHE A 648 -14.36 -11.44 2.64
C PHE A 648 -15.62 -10.64 2.32
N GLU A 649 -15.47 -9.34 2.12
CA GLU A 649 -16.56 -8.42 1.80
C GLU A 649 -16.29 -7.72 0.46
N VAL A 650 -17.37 -7.51 -0.29
CA VAL A 650 -17.31 -6.83 -1.60
C VAL A 650 -18.44 -5.81 -1.64
N THR A 651 -18.07 -4.54 -1.53
CA THR A 651 -19.00 -3.40 -1.48
C THR A 651 -18.87 -2.56 -2.75
N ARG A 652 -19.99 -1.95 -3.15
CA ARG A 652 -20.05 -1.04 -4.31
C ARG A 652 -19.88 0.39 -3.80
N SER A 653 -18.84 1.07 -4.29
CA SER A 653 -18.70 2.54 -4.18
C SER A 653 -19.32 3.20 -5.43
N ASP A 654 -19.23 4.51 -5.62
CA ASP A 654 -19.88 5.21 -6.75
C ASP A 654 -19.26 4.84 -8.12
N ASP A 655 -17.93 4.79 -8.23
CA ASP A 655 -17.22 4.48 -9.49
C ASP A 655 -16.29 3.24 -9.42
N SER A 656 -16.17 2.60 -8.26
CA SER A 656 -15.39 1.37 -8.07
C SER A 656 -16.19 0.28 -7.34
N VAL A 657 -15.65 -0.93 -7.33
CA VAL A 657 -16.01 -1.98 -6.36
C VAL A 657 -14.84 -2.12 -5.39
N LEU A 658 -15.12 -1.97 -4.09
CA LEU A 658 -14.14 -2.16 -3.02
C LEU A 658 -14.26 -3.59 -2.49
N LEU A 659 -13.11 -4.26 -2.40
CA LEU A 659 -12.96 -5.58 -1.81
C LEU A 659 -12.16 -5.41 -0.52
N GLN A 660 -12.65 -5.97 0.56
CA GLN A 660 -11.99 -5.95 1.87
C GLN A 660 -11.99 -7.36 2.43
N TRP A 661 -10.90 -7.76 3.05
CA TRP A 661 -10.83 -9.02 3.78
C TRP A 661 -9.85 -8.92 4.92
N ALA A 662 -10.00 -9.80 5.89
CA ALA A 662 -9.03 -9.99 6.95
C ALA A 662 -8.70 -11.48 7.09
N THR A 663 -7.48 -11.77 7.51
CA THR A 663 -7.04 -13.09 7.97
C THR A 663 -6.96 -13.08 9.50
N ILE A 664 -7.14 -14.25 10.12
CA ILE A 664 -6.95 -14.43 11.58
C ILE A 664 -5.49 -14.78 11.88
N SER A 665 -4.88 -15.54 10.97
CA SER A 665 -3.47 -15.93 10.95
C SER A 665 -3.05 -16.20 9.50
N GLU A 666 -1.76 -16.12 9.21
CA GLU A 666 -1.20 -16.51 7.90
C GLU A 666 0.01 -17.42 8.07
N GLN A 667 0.21 -18.38 7.17
CA GLN A 667 1.43 -19.19 7.14
C GLN A 667 1.90 -19.37 5.70
N GLN A 668 3.13 -18.95 5.42
CA GLN A 668 3.72 -18.94 4.09
C GLN A 668 2.81 -18.32 3.00
N ASN A 669 1.92 -17.39 3.33
CA ASN A 669 1.08 -16.70 2.36
C ASN A 669 1.94 -15.77 1.50
N ALA A 670 1.98 -15.97 0.19
CA ALA A 670 2.59 -15.01 -0.73
C ALA A 670 1.65 -13.81 -0.98
N GLY A 671 0.34 -14.03 -0.87
CA GLY A 671 -0.69 -13.00 -1.04
C GLY A 671 -1.93 -13.54 -1.76
N PHE A 672 -2.79 -12.60 -2.19
CA PHE A 672 -4.11 -12.90 -2.72
C PHE A 672 -4.24 -12.39 -4.17
N GLU A 673 -4.43 -13.33 -5.11
CA GLU A 673 -4.91 -13.00 -6.46
C GLU A 673 -6.40 -12.62 -6.37
N VAL A 674 -6.70 -11.36 -6.69
CA VAL A 674 -8.07 -10.89 -6.83
C VAL A 674 -8.60 -11.31 -8.20
N GLN A 675 -9.58 -12.21 -8.21
CA GLN A 675 -10.15 -12.77 -9.43
C GLN A 675 -11.58 -12.30 -9.65
N ARG A 676 -11.87 -11.85 -10.88
CA ARG A 676 -13.16 -11.31 -11.30
C ARG A 676 -13.74 -12.06 -12.50
N ARG A 677 -15.07 -12.21 -12.55
CA ARG A 677 -15.84 -12.58 -13.76
C ARG A 677 -17.13 -11.78 -13.88
N ARG A 678 -17.74 -11.73 -15.07
CA ARG A 678 -19.09 -11.18 -15.26
C ARG A 678 -20.13 -12.24 -14.87
N ALA A 679 -21.13 -11.88 -14.06
CA ALA A 679 -22.09 -12.86 -13.53
C ALA A 679 -22.95 -13.53 -14.63
N HIS A 680 -23.28 -12.81 -15.71
CA HIS A 680 -24.08 -13.34 -16.82
C HIS A 680 -23.30 -14.31 -17.75
N ALA A 681 -22.06 -14.65 -17.41
CA ALA A 681 -21.25 -15.67 -18.09
C ALA A 681 -20.90 -16.81 -17.09
N PRO A 682 -21.83 -17.73 -16.78
CA PRO A 682 -21.59 -18.81 -15.81
C PRO A 682 -20.41 -19.74 -16.20
N ASN A 683 -20.08 -19.83 -17.49
CA ASN A 683 -18.91 -20.54 -18.03
C ASN A 683 -17.74 -19.61 -18.41
N GLY A 684 -17.76 -18.34 -17.97
CA GLY A 684 -16.68 -17.39 -18.23
C GLY A 684 -15.43 -17.73 -17.40
N SER A 685 -14.26 -17.66 -18.04
CA SER A 685 -12.97 -17.76 -17.34
C SER A 685 -12.82 -16.64 -16.32
N TRP A 686 -12.39 -16.98 -15.12
CA TRP A 686 -11.95 -15.99 -14.13
C TRP A 686 -10.76 -15.20 -14.68
N LYS A 687 -10.81 -13.87 -14.55
CA LYS A 687 -9.73 -12.96 -14.90
C LYS A 687 -9.12 -12.44 -13.60
N GLU A 688 -7.83 -12.65 -13.41
CA GLU A 688 -7.04 -11.92 -12.41
C GLU A 688 -7.08 -10.41 -12.72
N ILE A 689 -7.38 -9.59 -11.73
CA ILE A 689 -7.42 -8.12 -11.85
C ILE A 689 -6.39 -7.41 -10.98
N GLY A 690 -5.76 -8.13 -10.05
CA GLY A 690 -4.65 -7.67 -9.25
C GLY A 690 -4.16 -8.76 -8.30
N PHE A 691 -2.99 -8.53 -7.73
CA PHE A 691 -2.43 -9.32 -6.64
C PHE A 691 -2.17 -8.39 -5.46
N VAL A 692 -2.50 -8.82 -4.25
CA VAL A 692 -2.20 -8.12 -3.00
C VAL A 692 -1.25 -9.00 -2.21
N GLU A 693 0.00 -8.55 -2.06
CA GLU A 693 1.02 -9.26 -1.27
C GLU A 693 0.59 -9.38 0.20
N SER A 694 1.02 -10.46 0.87
CA SER A 694 0.78 -10.63 2.31
C SER A 694 1.41 -9.46 3.09
N ALA A 695 0.65 -8.91 4.05
CA ALA A 695 1.13 -7.90 4.99
C ALA A 695 2.06 -8.50 6.05
N ALA A 696 1.95 -9.81 6.29
CA ALA A 696 2.79 -10.53 7.24
C ALA A 696 4.25 -10.59 6.75
N ALA A 697 5.20 -10.23 7.61
CA ALA A 697 6.62 -10.26 7.29
C ALA A 697 7.09 -11.69 6.97
N GLY A 698 7.33 -11.99 5.70
CA GLY A 698 7.66 -13.35 5.23
C GLY A 698 6.44 -14.26 5.05
N GLY A 699 5.24 -13.71 4.94
CA GLY A 699 3.99 -14.44 4.69
C GLY A 699 3.45 -15.23 5.88
N THR A 700 3.99 -15.02 7.09
CA THR A 700 3.62 -15.80 8.28
C THR A 700 3.35 -14.89 9.48
N THR A 701 2.17 -14.99 10.07
CA THR A 701 1.74 -14.23 11.26
C THR A 701 0.70 -15.02 12.04
N THR A 702 0.68 -14.84 13.36
CA THR A 702 -0.38 -15.33 14.26
C THR A 702 -1.34 -14.22 14.68
N GLY A 703 -1.16 -13.01 14.17
CA GLY A 703 -2.08 -11.88 14.33
C GLY A 703 -2.95 -11.69 13.10
N SER A 704 -4.05 -10.95 13.29
CA SER A 704 -4.99 -10.65 12.21
C SER A 704 -4.46 -9.54 11.30
N GLU A 705 -4.38 -9.80 10.00
CA GLU A 705 -4.02 -8.80 8.98
C GLU A 705 -5.26 -8.37 8.20
N SER A 706 -5.29 -7.11 7.76
CA SER A 706 -6.42 -6.53 7.03
C SER A 706 -6.00 -5.98 5.67
N TYR A 707 -6.79 -6.29 4.65
CA TYR A 707 -6.50 -6.04 3.25
C TYR A 707 -7.61 -5.27 2.56
N ARG A 708 -7.21 -4.46 1.56
CA ARG A 708 -8.13 -3.70 0.69
C ARG A 708 -7.68 -3.76 -0.77
N PHE A 709 -8.63 -3.90 -1.68
CA PHE A 709 -8.39 -3.79 -3.12
C PHE A 709 -9.56 -3.08 -3.81
N ALA A 710 -9.28 -2.08 -4.65
CA ALA A 710 -10.31 -1.35 -5.39
C ALA A 710 -10.27 -1.68 -6.89
N ASP A 711 -11.35 -2.24 -7.41
CA ASP A 711 -11.55 -2.46 -8.84
C ASP A 711 -12.18 -1.21 -9.47
N THR A 712 -11.35 -0.42 -10.15
CA THR A 712 -11.72 0.83 -10.83
C THR A 712 -11.94 0.65 -12.35
N ASP A 713 -11.43 -0.44 -12.96
CA ASP A 713 -11.66 -0.77 -14.38
C ASP A 713 -12.94 -1.62 -14.53
N LEU A 714 -14.07 -1.04 -14.11
CA LEU A 714 -15.38 -1.69 -14.17
C LEU A 714 -15.87 -1.78 -15.62
N PRO A 715 -16.21 -2.98 -16.15
CA PRO A 715 -16.64 -3.09 -17.54
C PRO A 715 -18.02 -2.45 -17.72
N PHE A 716 -18.14 -1.46 -18.59
CA PHE A 716 -19.38 -0.68 -18.80
C PHE A 716 -20.66 -1.52 -19.01
N GLU A 717 -20.54 -2.74 -19.55
CA GLU A 717 -21.65 -3.68 -19.83
C GLU A 717 -21.86 -4.75 -18.74
N ALA A 718 -21.28 -4.59 -17.55
CA ALA A 718 -21.40 -5.56 -16.46
C ALA A 718 -22.48 -5.13 -15.46
N ASP A 719 -23.65 -5.76 -15.54
CA ASP A 719 -24.77 -5.50 -14.62
C ASP A 719 -24.43 -6.00 -13.19
N SER A 720 -23.74 -7.14 -13.12
CA SER A 720 -23.13 -7.66 -11.91
C SER A 720 -21.78 -8.34 -12.20
N LEU A 721 -20.88 -8.22 -11.24
CA LEU A 721 -19.55 -8.84 -11.24
C LEU A 721 -19.47 -9.83 -10.09
N THR A 722 -18.76 -10.93 -10.31
CA THR A 722 -18.45 -11.90 -9.27
C THR A 722 -16.97 -11.83 -8.97
N TYR A 723 -16.62 -11.70 -7.70
CA TYR A 723 -15.25 -11.66 -7.21
C TYR A 723 -14.98 -12.86 -6.31
N ARG A 724 -13.71 -13.27 -6.26
CA ARG A 724 -13.18 -14.19 -5.26
C ARG A 724 -11.70 -13.91 -5.06
N LEU A 725 -11.17 -14.33 -3.94
CA LEU A 725 -9.74 -14.38 -3.70
C LEU A 725 -9.24 -15.77 -4.08
N ARG A 726 -8.07 -15.82 -4.73
CA ARG A 726 -7.22 -17.00 -4.73
C ARG A 726 -6.01 -16.67 -3.88
N GLN A 727 -6.00 -17.14 -2.64
CA GLN A 727 -4.80 -17.11 -1.81
C GLN A 727 -3.73 -17.97 -2.49
N VAL A 728 -2.49 -17.50 -2.50
CA VAL A 728 -1.34 -18.21 -3.06
C VAL A 728 -0.27 -18.26 -1.99
N ASP A 729 0.24 -19.46 -1.72
CA ASP A 729 1.30 -19.67 -0.74
C ASP A 729 2.68 -19.61 -1.43
N MET A 730 3.76 -19.44 -0.66
CA MET A 730 5.14 -19.24 -1.13
C MET A 730 5.72 -20.44 -1.89
N ASP A 731 5.12 -21.64 -1.74
CA ASP A 731 5.45 -22.84 -2.50
C ASP A 731 4.65 -22.99 -3.82
N GLY A 732 3.67 -22.12 -4.04
CA GLY A 732 2.76 -22.14 -5.18
C GLY A 732 1.45 -22.91 -4.97
N SER A 733 1.21 -23.44 -3.76
CA SER A 733 -0.13 -23.86 -3.30
C SER A 733 -1.13 -22.70 -3.41
N ALA A 734 -2.42 -23.03 -3.51
CA ALA A 734 -3.45 -22.01 -3.55
C ALA A 734 -4.85 -22.49 -3.14
N THR A 735 -5.50 -21.68 -2.31
CA THR A 735 -6.87 -21.88 -1.81
C THR A 735 -7.79 -20.79 -2.37
N LEU A 736 -9.07 -21.12 -2.55
CA LEU A 736 -10.07 -20.23 -3.14
C LEU A 736 -11.11 -19.81 -2.11
N SER A 737 -11.40 -18.51 -2.02
CA SER A 737 -12.55 -18.02 -1.27
C SER A 737 -13.86 -18.38 -1.97
N ASP A 738 -14.95 -18.33 -1.22
CA ASP A 738 -16.27 -18.31 -1.81
C ASP A 738 -16.47 -17.08 -2.73
N PRO A 739 -17.21 -17.24 -3.84
CA PRO A 739 -17.39 -16.18 -4.82
C PRO A 739 -18.56 -15.25 -4.46
N ILE A 740 -18.27 -13.97 -4.24
CA ILE A 740 -19.27 -12.95 -3.91
C ILE A 740 -19.73 -12.23 -5.18
N VAL A 741 -21.06 -12.10 -5.35
CA VAL A 741 -21.68 -11.39 -6.47
C VAL A 741 -22.10 -10.00 -6.00
N VAL A 742 -21.58 -8.96 -6.65
CA VAL A 742 -21.98 -7.57 -6.43
C VAL A 742 -22.74 -7.05 -7.66
N ALA A 743 -23.88 -6.40 -7.44
CA ALA A 743 -24.56 -5.62 -8.47
C ALA A 743 -23.76 -4.33 -8.68
N VAL A 744 -23.31 -4.08 -9.91
CA VAL A 744 -22.44 -2.93 -10.18
C VAL A 744 -23.31 -1.73 -10.54
N ASN A 745 -24.24 -1.90 -11.48
CA ASN A 745 -25.22 -0.87 -11.83
C ASN A 745 -26.46 -1.54 -12.45
N ALA A 746 -27.52 -1.76 -11.67
CA ALA A 746 -28.85 -2.03 -12.23
C ALA A 746 -29.44 -0.67 -12.67
N PRO A 747 -29.71 -0.41 -13.96
CA PRO A 747 -30.22 0.89 -14.36
C PRO A 747 -31.65 1.08 -13.84
N GLU A 748 -31.95 2.15 -13.12
CA GLU A 748 -33.33 2.43 -12.69
C GLU A 748 -34.17 3.10 -13.79
N THR A 749 -33.52 3.76 -14.76
CA THR A 749 -34.19 4.50 -15.83
C THR A 749 -33.55 4.29 -17.20
N LEU A 750 -34.32 4.60 -18.26
CA LEU A 750 -33.84 4.57 -19.64
C LEU A 750 -32.96 5.80 -19.93
N VAL A 751 -31.66 5.57 -20.18
CA VAL A 751 -30.66 6.61 -20.47
C VAL A 751 -30.06 6.39 -21.85
N LEU A 752 -29.82 7.49 -22.58
CA LEU A 752 -29.00 7.52 -23.79
C LEU A 752 -27.81 8.43 -23.50
N HIS A 753 -26.60 7.92 -23.68
CA HIS A 753 -25.38 8.72 -23.53
C HIS A 753 -24.94 9.29 -24.88
N GLY A 754 -24.20 10.40 -24.82
CA GLY A 754 -23.59 11.01 -26.01
C GLY A 754 -22.70 10.03 -26.79
N ALA A 755 -22.69 10.17 -28.12
CA ALA A 755 -21.86 9.33 -28.97
C ALA A 755 -20.37 9.69 -28.83
N ALA A 756 -19.48 8.69 -28.89
CA ALA A 756 -18.04 8.90 -28.82
C ALA A 756 -17.29 8.21 -29.99
N PRO A 757 -16.39 8.90 -30.72
CA PRO A 757 -16.09 10.33 -30.64
C PRO A 757 -17.21 11.20 -31.22
N ASN A 758 -17.39 12.40 -30.66
CA ASN A 758 -18.24 13.47 -31.21
C ASN A 758 -17.38 14.76 -31.18
N PRO A 759 -17.02 15.37 -32.33
CA PRO A 759 -17.52 15.08 -33.68
C PRO A 759 -17.07 13.73 -34.28
N VAL A 760 -18.00 13.08 -34.98
CA VAL A 760 -17.80 11.78 -35.64
C VAL A 760 -17.12 11.97 -37.00
N ARG A 761 -15.98 11.32 -37.24
CA ARG A 761 -15.30 11.31 -38.56
C ARG A 761 -15.40 10.00 -39.36
N GLY A 762 -15.78 8.90 -38.70
CA GLY A 762 -15.83 7.58 -39.31
C GLY A 762 -16.85 6.70 -38.61
N GLN A 763 -16.44 6.01 -37.55
CA GLN A 763 -17.37 5.35 -36.62
C GLN A 763 -17.56 6.16 -35.35
N ALA A 764 -18.71 5.98 -34.71
CA ALA A 764 -18.93 6.35 -33.31
C ALA A 764 -19.63 5.22 -32.54
N THR A 765 -19.37 5.19 -31.24
CA THR A 765 -19.99 4.31 -30.26
C THR A 765 -21.09 5.07 -29.54
N LEU A 766 -22.29 4.52 -29.53
CA LEU A 766 -23.40 4.93 -28.66
C LEU A 766 -23.46 4.01 -27.46
N ARG A 767 -23.70 4.59 -26.28
CA ARG A 767 -23.93 3.88 -25.02
C ARG A 767 -25.34 4.21 -24.54
N TYR A 768 -26.06 3.24 -24.00
CA TYR A 768 -27.42 3.42 -23.49
C TYR A 768 -27.72 2.41 -22.38
N GLU A 769 -28.65 2.75 -21.51
CA GLU A 769 -29.00 1.94 -20.34
C GLU A 769 -30.48 1.59 -20.40
N VAL A 770 -30.79 0.33 -20.11
CA VAL A 770 -32.14 -0.25 -20.22
C VAL A 770 -32.52 -0.81 -18.85
N PRO A 771 -33.58 -0.32 -18.18
CA PRO A 771 -33.84 -0.68 -16.79
C PRO A 771 -34.46 -2.07 -16.61
N GLU A 772 -35.26 -2.52 -17.58
CA GLU A 772 -35.91 -3.83 -17.58
C GLU A 772 -35.91 -4.42 -19.01
N GLN A 773 -36.16 -5.72 -19.16
CA GLN A 773 -36.14 -6.36 -20.47
C GLN A 773 -37.23 -5.81 -21.40
N ALA A 774 -36.84 -5.01 -22.39
CA ALA A 774 -37.76 -4.25 -23.23
C ALA A 774 -37.35 -4.23 -24.71
N SER A 775 -38.30 -3.90 -25.58
CA SER A 775 -38.03 -3.68 -27.01
C SER A 775 -37.42 -2.30 -27.21
N VAL A 776 -36.11 -2.26 -27.50
CA VAL A 776 -35.35 -1.03 -27.68
C VAL A 776 -35.18 -0.71 -29.16
N ARG A 777 -35.43 0.56 -29.50
CA ARG A 777 -35.19 1.11 -30.82
C ARG A 777 -34.31 2.35 -30.74
N ILE A 778 -33.26 2.40 -31.55
CA ILE A 778 -32.43 3.60 -31.74
C ILE A 778 -32.48 3.98 -33.22
N ASP A 779 -33.00 5.16 -33.52
CA ASP A 779 -33.10 5.73 -34.86
C ASP A 779 -32.22 7.00 -34.97
N LEU A 780 -31.56 7.19 -36.11
CA LEU A 780 -30.79 8.40 -36.44
C LEU A 780 -31.63 9.32 -37.33
N PHE A 781 -31.64 10.62 -37.03
CA PHE A 781 -32.40 11.66 -37.73
C PHE A 781 -31.49 12.80 -38.21
N ASP A 782 -31.84 13.42 -39.34
CA ASP A 782 -31.23 14.68 -39.77
C ASP A 782 -31.87 15.90 -39.07
N VAL A 783 -31.31 17.10 -39.29
CA VAL A 783 -31.85 18.37 -38.74
C VAL A 783 -33.28 18.70 -39.17
N LEU A 784 -33.81 18.03 -40.21
CA LEU A 784 -35.20 18.17 -40.67
C LEU A 784 -36.14 17.12 -40.04
N GLY A 785 -35.64 16.32 -39.09
CA GLY A 785 -36.40 15.28 -38.41
C GLY A 785 -36.70 14.06 -39.28
N ARG A 786 -36.04 13.90 -40.43
CA ARG A 786 -36.20 12.73 -41.31
C ARG A 786 -35.31 11.60 -40.80
N ARG A 787 -35.85 10.38 -40.71
CA ARG A 787 -35.07 9.21 -40.29
C ARG A 787 -34.07 8.83 -41.39
N VAL A 788 -32.80 8.86 -41.04
CA VAL A 788 -31.67 8.46 -41.89
C VAL A 788 -31.48 6.95 -41.85
N THR A 789 -31.46 6.36 -40.64
CA THR A 789 -31.29 4.91 -40.46
C THR A 789 -31.81 4.47 -39.07
N THR A 790 -31.94 3.16 -38.88
CA THR A 790 -32.19 2.51 -37.59
C THR A 790 -30.93 1.78 -37.16
N LEU A 791 -30.37 2.13 -36.00
CA LEU A 791 -29.13 1.58 -35.45
C LEU A 791 -29.39 0.34 -34.57
N VAL A 792 -30.48 0.35 -33.80
CA VAL A 792 -30.92 -0.76 -32.96
C VAL A 792 -32.43 -0.93 -33.12
N ASN A 793 -32.91 -2.16 -33.19
CA ASN A 793 -34.34 -2.51 -33.17
C ASN A 793 -34.50 -3.97 -32.76
N ARG A 794 -34.41 -4.25 -31.46
CA ARG A 794 -34.47 -5.61 -30.89
C ARG A 794 -34.94 -5.58 -29.44
N LYS A 795 -35.29 -6.73 -28.87
CA LYS A 795 -35.42 -6.86 -27.41
C LYS A 795 -34.03 -6.87 -26.80
N GLU A 796 -33.80 -5.98 -25.84
CA GLU A 796 -32.61 -5.95 -25.01
C GLU A 796 -32.97 -6.46 -23.61
N VAL A 797 -32.00 -7.04 -22.92
CA VAL A 797 -32.09 -7.33 -21.49
C VAL A 797 -31.92 -6.05 -20.67
N ALA A 798 -32.34 -6.09 -19.40
CA ALA A 798 -31.96 -5.06 -18.43
C ALA A 798 -30.42 -4.95 -18.38
N GLY A 799 -29.88 -3.74 -18.33
CA GLY A 799 -28.45 -3.50 -18.28
C GLY A 799 -27.94 -2.36 -19.15
N ARG A 800 -26.62 -2.18 -19.11
CA ARG A 800 -25.89 -1.19 -19.90
C ARG A 800 -25.42 -1.78 -21.22
N GLN A 801 -25.74 -1.09 -22.32
CA GLN A 801 -25.52 -1.57 -23.69
C GLN A 801 -24.68 -0.58 -24.49
N LYS A 802 -23.95 -1.10 -25.49
CA LYS A 802 -23.28 -0.27 -26.50
C LYS A 802 -23.59 -0.74 -27.92
N THR A 803 -23.57 0.19 -28.86
CA THR A 803 -23.67 -0.10 -30.30
C THR A 803 -22.74 0.83 -31.06
N THR A 804 -22.12 0.34 -32.14
CA THR A 804 -21.29 1.16 -33.02
C THR A 804 -22.04 1.42 -34.33
N PHE A 805 -21.87 2.60 -34.90
CA PHE A 805 -22.41 2.93 -36.22
C PHE A 805 -21.37 3.63 -37.09
N ASP A 806 -21.47 3.38 -38.40
CA ASP A 806 -20.63 3.97 -39.43
C ASP A 806 -21.29 5.24 -39.99
N ALA A 807 -20.64 6.37 -39.75
CA ALA A 807 -21.02 7.70 -40.24
C ALA A 807 -20.30 8.10 -41.54
N SER A 808 -19.39 7.29 -42.08
CA SER A 808 -18.59 7.63 -43.28
C SER A 808 -19.43 7.97 -44.52
N ARG A 809 -20.67 7.46 -44.58
CA ARG A 809 -21.65 7.69 -45.65
C ARG A 809 -22.60 8.86 -45.40
N LEU A 810 -22.53 9.47 -44.21
CA LEU A 810 -23.28 10.67 -43.87
C LEU A 810 -22.56 11.91 -44.42
N SER A 811 -23.29 13.01 -44.54
CA SER A 811 -22.73 14.32 -44.90
C SER A 811 -22.26 15.02 -43.63
N SER A 812 -21.29 15.94 -43.73
CA SER A 812 -20.93 16.79 -42.58
C SER A 812 -22.14 17.60 -42.12
N GLY A 813 -22.38 17.67 -40.81
CA GLY A 813 -23.51 18.36 -40.21
C GLY A 813 -24.03 17.72 -38.92
N THR A 814 -25.06 18.33 -38.34
CA THR A 814 -25.70 17.86 -37.11
C THR A 814 -26.74 16.77 -37.40
N TYR A 815 -26.79 15.76 -36.55
CA TYR A 815 -27.80 14.71 -36.55
C TYR A 815 -28.27 14.45 -35.12
N PHE A 816 -29.44 13.82 -34.98
CA PHE A 816 -30.03 13.47 -33.68
C PHE A 816 -30.22 11.96 -33.58
N VAL A 817 -29.64 11.36 -32.54
CA VAL A 817 -29.84 9.95 -32.20
C VAL A 817 -30.99 9.87 -31.21
N ARG A 818 -32.02 9.06 -31.49
CA ARG A 818 -33.20 8.94 -30.63
C ARG A 818 -33.42 7.49 -30.21
N LEU A 819 -33.32 7.25 -28.91
CA LEU A 819 -33.62 6.01 -28.21
C LEU A 819 -35.11 6.00 -27.82
N GLN A 820 -35.77 4.87 -28.03
CA GLN A 820 -37.16 4.62 -27.67
C GLN A 820 -37.30 3.24 -27.02
N SER A 821 -37.94 3.17 -25.86
CA SER A 821 -38.31 1.91 -25.19
C SER A 821 -39.48 2.15 -24.24
N ALA A 822 -40.43 1.21 -24.18
CA ALA A 822 -41.58 1.23 -23.25
C ALA A 822 -42.37 2.56 -23.16
N GLY A 823 -42.42 3.35 -24.24
CA GLY A 823 -43.07 4.67 -24.28
C GLY A 823 -42.16 5.86 -23.89
N THR A 824 -41.01 5.60 -23.28
CA THR A 824 -39.99 6.61 -22.98
C THR A 824 -39.12 6.90 -24.21
N VAL A 825 -38.75 8.17 -24.37
CA VAL A 825 -37.87 8.64 -25.44
C VAL A 825 -36.70 9.45 -24.85
N ARG A 826 -35.50 9.24 -25.39
CA ARG A 826 -34.29 10.04 -25.14
C ARG A 826 -33.68 10.43 -26.48
N THR A 827 -33.12 11.64 -26.59
CA THR A 827 -32.55 12.15 -27.83
C THR A 827 -31.24 12.86 -27.54
N GLU A 828 -30.18 12.49 -28.27
CA GLU A 828 -28.83 13.04 -28.16
C GLU A 828 -28.39 13.67 -29.48
N GLN A 829 -27.59 14.74 -29.40
CA GLN A 829 -27.03 15.41 -30.58
C GLN A 829 -25.67 14.80 -30.94
N ILE A 830 -25.47 14.53 -32.23
CA ILE A 830 -24.16 14.19 -32.78
C ILE A 830 -23.78 15.15 -33.92
N THR A 831 -22.50 15.46 -34.04
CA THR A 831 -21.95 16.26 -35.13
C THR A 831 -21.09 15.34 -35.99
N VAL A 832 -21.39 15.22 -37.29
CA VAL A 832 -20.55 14.47 -38.23
C VAL A 832 -19.65 15.48 -38.95
N VAL A 833 -18.35 15.17 -39.05
CA VAL A 833 -17.35 15.98 -39.78
C VAL A 833 -16.56 15.03 -40.66
N ARG A 834 -16.62 15.24 -41.98
CA ARG A 834 -15.92 14.42 -42.96
C ARG A 834 -14.47 14.83 -43.17
#